data_AF-A0A7H5ABV6-F1
#
_entry.id   AF-A0A7H5ABV6-F1
#
_cell.length_a   1.000
_cell.length_b   1.000
_cell.length_c   1.000
_cell.angle_alpha   90.00
_cell.angle_beta   90.00
_cell.angle_gamma   90.00
#
_symmetry.space_group_name_H-M   'P 1'
#
loop_
_entity.id
_entity.type
_entity.pdbx_description
1 polymer ?
#
loop_
_entity_poly.entity_id
_entity_poly.type
_entity_poly.pdbx_seq_one_letter_code
_entity_poly.pdbx_strand_id
1 'polypeptide(L)'
;MGGKGSKKVTVGYRYSWDVQAGLGRGPVNEIVSIMADKKTVFAGTPGQISSSTSVYIDKPGLFGGDDTGGEGGIQGQLDIMMGEPDQVPSASLLKLLTGLVPGFRGVVTTFFSGLVSCYSASPKPWLYRVRRTTKGWDGDVWYPEKATIMLENTEGQLDDESDLLPDQIANLRAIHAMNPAHILVECATNRDWGRQLTLADDLNLDSYRAAADTLYEEGFGLCFRYNRQDGLDTFVQQVLDHVGAVQYADLETGKLTLKLLRGDYSVDDLPLFTYDNGIIAVQDDDSASTTSNPNEIVVTWNDPVTNADGEVRAQNLGAIQNTGLNSSSVEYKAIPTHSLAARVAQRDLETAQSELTRLVIQFDRRGGILRPGDVFRVQLPDRNIDNMVLRVGKIEESDTGVLTLTVVQDVFGLPSTSYSSGQQDSGWTPPDKSARPVTIQRLIELPYAVLAGTVSEAELNYLKPESGYPGVMAIAPTSLSINYLLQTRAAGATFADRGQGDWTPSGTLTAAVGRLDTVLHVSMAIFPTVGDGLMINDEIMRVDAVDIPAGTLTVGRGCMDSLPSGHFAGDRCWAYQDALDSDGLEYLSGETVEARLLTRTSTETLAESAAPVVKLTMSGRQARPYLPGNIRVNGVSYPDVVANADTFTLAISHRDRLLQADRLIGCTENSIGPEPGTEYVVKLIAQSTGNEVWSLATSDASIPLPYVTGGDDADVHTLTLQSRRDGLMSLYSFRAELPAGRYQAFPITVTLSLTIVDGSDWATATPEDTTTGAVPELHAIADAAGVTVWYPPDLVASGLSIPADDIEWPAGTWPTSPWSFGTHPVLAIAQWTETSGPLTVLALEGDASALLLDSATGPAAAIEWDAGIYLAEMDTTIFTTDGPVLNEGIISLKLTERSIGP
;
A
#
# COMPACT_ATOMS: atom_id res chain seq x y z
N MET A 1 -25.27 -27.87 30.91
CA MET A 1 -24.28 -27.69 31.99
C MET A 1 -24.22 -26.21 32.34
N GLY A 2 -24.30 -25.87 33.63
CA GLY A 2 -24.31 -24.47 34.09
C GLY A 2 -22.94 -23.81 33.98
N GLY A 3 -22.89 -22.64 33.35
CA GLY A 3 -21.67 -21.83 33.22
C GLY A 3 -21.24 -21.27 34.57
N LYS A 4 -20.06 -21.67 35.05
CA LYS A 4 -19.36 -21.00 36.15
C LYS A 4 -19.02 -19.58 35.69
N GLY A 5 -19.63 -18.58 36.32
CA GLY A 5 -19.21 -17.18 36.17
C GLY A 5 -17.74 -17.03 36.54
N SER A 6 -16.95 -16.49 35.62
CA SER A 6 -15.55 -16.14 35.84
C SER A 6 -15.42 -15.16 37.00
N LYS A 7 -14.56 -15.47 37.97
CA LYS A 7 -14.22 -14.51 39.05
C LYS A 7 -13.65 -13.24 38.42
N LYS A 8 -14.21 -12.07 38.77
CA LYS A 8 -13.62 -10.78 38.40
C LYS A 8 -12.23 -10.68 39.05
N VAL A 9 -11.18 -10.58 38.25
CA VAL A 9 -9.82 -10.36 38.71
C VAL A 9 -9.54 -8.86 38.64
N THR A 10 -8.99 -8.28 39.70
CA THR A 10 -8.49 -6.90 39.66
C THR A 10 -7.24 -6.87 38.78
N VAL A 11 -7.33 -6.23 37.62
CA VAL A 11 -6.22 -6.08 36.67
C VAL A 11 -5.38 -4.82 36.94
N GLY A 12 -5.88 -3.87 37.75
CA GLY A 12 -5.16 -2.66 38.18
C GLY A 12 -6.01 -1.69 39.00
N TYR A 13 -5.46 -0.50 39.27
CA TYR A 13 -6.07 0.54 40.10
C TYR A 13 -6.13 1.89 39.38
N ARG A 14 -7.08 2.74 39.77
CA ARG A 14 -7.12 4.16 39.41
C ARG A 14 -6.44 4.98 40.50
N TYR A 15 -5.58 5.93 40.13
CA TYR A 15 -4.85 6.77 41.07
C TYR A 15 -5.35 8.21 40.97
N SER A 16 -5.82 8.74 42.09
CA SER A 16 -6.23 10.14 42.22
C SER A 16 -5.36 10.87 43.23
N TRP A 17 -4.87 12.05 42.85
CA TRP A 17 -3.86 12.81 43.59
C TRP A 17 -4.32 14.25 43.78
N ASP A 18 -3.89 14.84 44.89
CA ASP A 18 -3.85 16.28 45.10
C ASP A 18 -2.42 16.76 44.81
N VAL A 19 -2.24 17.62 43.81
CA VAL A 19 -0.93 18.06 43.32
C VAL A 19 -0.85 19.58 43.33
N GLN A 20 0.00 20.13 44.20
CA GLN A 20 0.38 21.54 44.18
C GLN A 20 1.69 21.71 43.40
N ALA A 21 1.67 22.50 42.33
CA ALA A 21 2.83 22.81 41.50
C ALA A 21 3.12 24.31 41.48
N GLY A 22 4.41 24.68 41.37
CA GLY A 22 4.87 26.05 41.15
C GLY A 22 5.52 26.18 39.77
N LEU A 23 5.05 27.12 38.96
CA LEU A 23 5.49 27.30 37.57
C LEU A 23 6.66 28.29 37.48
N GLY A 24 6.56 29.41 38.18
CA GLY A 24 7.55 30.49 38.13
C GLY A 24 7.02 31.80 38.71
N ARG A 25 7.80 32.88 38.54
CA ARG A 25 7.41 34.22 39.01
C ARG A 25 6.17 34.71 38.25
N GLY A 26 5.18 35.19 39.00
CA GLY A 26 3.91 35.70 38.46
C GLY A 26 3.60 37.11 38.95
N PRO A 27 2.48 37.71 38.51
CA PRO A 27 1.53 37.16 37.52
C PRO A 27 2.10 37.04 36.10
N VAL A 28 1.56 36.07 35.35
CA VAL A 28 1.79 35.92 33.90
C VAL A 28 0.58 36.44 33.14
N ASN A 29 0.75 36.79 31.86
CA ASN A 29 -0.34 37.27 31.02
C ASN A 29 -1.38 36.18 30.79
N GLU A 30 -0.94 34.94 30.53
CA GLU A 30 -1.82 33.82 30.21
C GLU A 30 -1.12 32.47 30.39
N ILE A 31 -1.87 31.44 30.81
CA ILE A 31 -1.50 30.03 30.60
C ILE A 31 -2.25 29.52 29.37
N VAL A 32 -1.53 29.27 28.29
CA VAL A 32 -2.09 28.97 26.96
C VAL A 32 -2.48 27.50 26.86
N SER A 33 -1.59 26.61 27.31
CA SER A 33 -1.81 25.17 27.29
C SER A 33 -1.11 24.45 28.42
N ILE A 34 -1.65 23.29 28.75
CA ILE A 34 -1.12 22.37 29.75
C ILE A 34 -1.00 21.01 29.07
N MET A 35 0.17 20.40 29.18
CA MET A 35 0.47 19.09 28.62
C MET A 35 0.92 18.13 29.72
N ALA A 36 0.71 16.84 29.51
CA ALA A 36 1.25 15.78 30.34
C ALA A 36 1.76 14.65 29.45
N ASP A 37 3.02 14.24 29.63
CA ASP A 37 3.69 13.26 28.76
C ASP A 37 3.56 13.58 27.26
N LYS A 38 3.73 14.86 26.91
CA LYS A 38 3.57 15.40 25.54
C LYS A 38 2.16 15.22 24.93
N LYS A 39 1.12 15.11 25.76
CA LYS A 39 -0.27 15.15 25.30
C LYS A 39 -1.00 16.37 25.86
N THR A 40 -1.87 16.98 25.05
CA THR A 40 -2.65 18.16 25.45
C THR A 40 -3.67 17.80 26.53
N VAL A 41 -3.45 18.27 27.75
CA VAL A 41 -4.39 18.14 28.88
C VAL A 41 -5.44 19.23 28.81
N PHE A 42 -5.01 20.45 28.51
CA PHE A 42 -5.85 21.63 28.38
C PHE A 42 -5.30 22.55 27.30
N ALA A 43 -6.20 23.06 26.45
CA ALA A 43 -5.91 24.12 25.49
C ALA A 43 -6.87 25.29 25.74
N GLY A 44 -6.34 26.48 25.99
CA GLY A 44 -7.13 27.66 26.29
C GLY A 44 -7.55 28.43 25.04
N THR A 45 -8.76 28.99 25.03
CA THR A 45 -9.09 30.10 24.11
C THR A 45 -8.40 31.39 24.56
N PRO A 46 -8.24 32.40 23.67
CA PRO A 46 -7.49 33.61 24.01
C PRO A 46 -8.02 34.30 25.27
N GLY A 47 -7.16 34.44 26.27
CA GLY A 47 -7.47 35.10 27.54
C GLY A 47 -8.28 34.27 28.54
N GLN A 48 -8.58 33.00 28.24
CA GLN A 48 -9.37 32.12 29.11
C GLN A 48 -8.74 31.95 30.50
N ILE A 49 -7.41 31.79 30.54
CA ILE A 49 -6.65 31.71 31.79
C ILE A 49 -5.70 32.91 31.88
N SER A 50 -6.27 34.10 32.00
CA SER A 50 -5.53 35.38 32.11
C SER A 50 -5.51 35.98 33.53
N SER A 51 -6.20 35.36 34.48
CA SER A 51 -6.24 35.68 35.91
C SER A 51 -6.39 34.41 36.75
N SER A 52 -6.27 34.52 38.07
CA SER A 52 -6.52 33.39 38.97
C SER A 52 -7.95 32.87 38.79
N THR A 53 -8.08 31.59 38.50
CA THR A 53 -9.33 30.94 38.10
C THR A 53 -9.26 29.45 38.40
N SER A 54 -10.31 28.70 38.09
CA SER A 54 -10.26 27.24 38.11
C SER A 54 -10.84 26.66 36.83
N VAL A 55 -10.27 25.56 36.36
CA VAL A 55 -10.72 24.82 35.18
C VAL A 55 -10.94 23.36 35.55
N TYR A 56 -11.92 22.72 34.90
CA TYR A 56 -12.13 21.28 35.03
C TYR A 56 -11.50 20.59 33.82
N ILE A 57 -10.66 19.59 34.09
CA ILE A 57 -10.05 18.74 33.07
C ILE A 57 -10.87 17.46 33.00
N ASP A 58 -11.33 17.11 31.80
CA ASP A 58 -12.13 15.90 31.55
C ASP A 58 -11.53 15.05 30.41
N LYS A 59 -10.34 14.50 30.65
CA LYS A 59 -9.66 13.60 29.71
C LYS A 59 -9.28 12.27 30.35
N PRO A 60 -10.24 11.48 30.88
CA PRO A 60 -9.97 10.22 31.59
C PRO A 60 -9.36 9.13 30.71
N GLY A 61 -9.42 9.26 29.38
CA GLY A 61 -8.83 8.34 28.41
C GLY A 61 -7.57 8.85 27.71
N LEU A 62 -6.97 9.96 28.17
CA LEU A 62 -5.83 10.62 27.50
C LEU A 62 -4.67 9.67 27.17
N PHE A 63 -4.46 8.64 27.98
CA PHE A 63 -3.40 7.64 27.85
C PHE A 63 -3.94 6.24 27.52
N GLY A 64 -5.00 6.14 26.70
CA GLY A 64 -5.51 4.86 26.19
C GLY A 64 -6.61 4.22 27.03
N GLY A 65 -7.26 4.99 27.92
CA GLY A 65 -8.42 4.51 28.69
C GLY A 65 -8.06 3.58 29.85
N ASP A 66 -9.07 2.98 30.48
CA ASP A 66 -8.93 2.10 31.63
C ASP A 66 -8.99 0.60 31.28
N ASP A 67 -9.03 0.26 29.99
CA ASP A 67 -8.96 -1.10 29.48
C ASP A 67 -7.53 -1.70 29.58
N THR A 68 -7.43 -3.02 29.38
CA THR A 68 -6.15 -3.76 29.51
C THR A 68 -5.15 -3.26 28.46
N GLY A 69 -4.13 -2.52 28.91
CA GLY A 69 -3.10 -1.91 28.05
C GLY A 69 -3.12 -0.38 28.02
N GLY A 70 -4.19 0.27 28.51
CA GLY A 70 -4.27 1.72 28.70
C GLY A 70 -3.75 2.17 30.06
N GLU A 71 -3.24 3.40 30.16
CA GLU A 71 -2.76 4.01 31.41
C GLU A 71 -3.74 5.05 31.98
N GLY A 72 -5.00 5.07 31.51
CA GLY A 72 -6.03 6.00 31.95
C GLY A 72 -5.91 7.38 31.31
N GLY A 73 -5.92 8.41 32.15
CA GLY A 73 -5.91 9.81 31.72
C GLY A 73 -5.98 10.76 32.92
N ILE A 74 -6.27 12.04 32.64
CA ILE A 74 -6.35 13.09 33.65
C ILE A 74 -7.78 13.61 33.72
N GLN A 75 -8.39 13.55 34.91
CA GLN A 75 -9.75 14.03 35.14
C GLN A 75 -9.86 14.63 36.53
N GLY A 76 -10.19 15.91 36.65
CA GLY A 76 -10.22 16.60 37.93
C GLY A 76 -10.28 18.11 37.86
N GLN A 77 -10.36 18.74 39.02
CA GLN A 77 -10.35 20.19 39.16
C GLN A 77 -8.92 20.70 39.21
N LEU A 78 -8.62 21.75 38.45
CA LEU A 78 -7.36 22.50 38.49
C LEU A 78 -7.63 23.94 38.91
N ASP A 79 -7.24 24.31 40.13
CA ASP A 79 -7.22 25.70 40.57
C ASP A 79 -5.89 26.35 40.14
N ILE A 80 -5.97 27.53 39.55
CA ILE A 80 -4.84 28.29 39.01
C ILE A 80 -4.75 29.61 39.75
N MET A 81 -3.58 29.87 40.29
CA MET A 81 -3.26 31.01 41.13
C MET A 81 -2.11 31.76 40.47
N MET A 82 -2.40 32.90 39.83
CA MET A 82 -1.42 33.65 39.03
C MET A 82 -0.30 34.29 39.85
N GLY A 83 -0.47 34.46 41.15
CA GLY A 83 0.49 35.13 42.02
C GLY A 83 0.23 36.63 42.18
N GLU A 84 -1.02 37.08 42.05
CA GLU A 84 -1.39 38.48 42.26
C GLU A 84 -1.01 38.96 43.69
N PRO A 85 -0.75 40.27 43.90
CA PRO A 85 -0.31 40.80 45.20
C PRO A 85 -1.26 40.54 46.36
N ASP A 86 -2.56 40.44 46.10
CA ASP A 86 -3.63 40.18 47.06
C ASP A 86 -4.11 38.72 47.07
N GLN A 87 -3.41 37.83 46.35
CA GLN A 87 -3.80 36.42 46.21
C GLN A 87 -3.97 35.73 47.58
N VAL A 88 -5.06 34.95 47.66
CA VAL A 88 -5.42 34.08 48.79
C VAL A 88 -5.41 32.62 48.35
N PRO A 89 -5.08 31.67 49.25
CA PRO A 89 -5.13 30.24 48.92
C PRO A 89 -6.54 29.78 48.50
N SER A 90 -6.64 28.86 47.55
CA SER A 90 -7.93 28.27 47.17
C SER A 90 -8.52 27.43 48.32
N ALA A 91 -9.84 27.26 48.33
CA ALA A 91 -10.52 26.42 49.31
C ALA A 91 -10.03 24.96 49.28
N SER A 92 -9.66 24.47 48.10
CA SER A 92 -9.11 23.12 47.90
C SER A 92 -7.70 23.01 48.51
N LEU A 93 -6.86 24.02 48.30
CA LEU A 93 -5.51 24.07 48.85
C LEU A 93 -5.49 24.16 50.38
N LEU A 94 -6.42 24.92 50.97
CA LEU A 94 -6.60 24.98 52.43
C LEU A 94 -7.02 23.66 53.06
N LYS A 95 -7.70 22.78 52.31
CA LYS A 95 -8.04 21.43 52.77
C LYS A 95 -6.84 20.50 52.77
N LEU A 96 -5.98 20.60 51.74
CA LEU A 96 -4.77 19.77 51.64
C LEU A 96 -3.73 20.19 52.69
N LEU A 97 -3.38 21.48 52.70
CA LEU A 97 -2.32 22.01 53.55
C LEU A 97 -2.93 22.46 54.87
N THR A 98 -2.93 21.57 55.87
CA THR A 98 -3.43 21.92 57.21
C THR A 98 -2.59 23.05 57.85
N GLY A 99 -3.24 24.01 58.52
CA GLY A 99 -2.56 25.10 59.25
C GLY A 99 -2.51 26.44 58.51
N LEU A 100 -1.43 27.21 58.72
CA LEU A 100 -1.21 28.51 58.06
C LEU A 100 -0.65 28.29 56.63
N VAL A 101 -1.52 28.43 55.63
CA VAL A 101 -1.15 28.29 54.21
C VAL A 101 -0.83 29.67 53.61
N PRO A 102 0.35 29.89 53.03
CA PRO A 102 0.66 31.15 52.37
C PRO A 102 -0.17 31.31 51.09
N GLY A 103 -0.52 32.55 50.72
CA GLY A 103 -1.22 32.83 49.46
C GLY A 103 -0.37 32.69 48.19
N PHE A 104 0.90 32.26 48.31
CA PHE A 104 1.85 32.11 47.19
C PHE A 104 1.93 33.33 46.24
N ARG A 105 1.86 34.54 46.81
CA ARG A 105 1.92 35.81 46.06
C ARG A 105 3.25 35.96 45.33
N GLY A 106 3.23 36.52 44.12
CA GLY A 106 4.39 36.67 43.25
C GLY A 106 4.84 35.40 42.53
N VAL A 107 4.11 34.28 42.68
CA VAL A 107 4.42 33.00 42.05
C VAL A 107 3.16 32.41 41.43
N VAL A 108 3.25 32.00 40.16
CA VAL A 108 2.18 31.23 39.52
C VAL A 108 2.21 29.82 40.09
N THR A 109 1.10 29.38 40.66
CA THR A 109 0.92 28.04 41.21
C THR A 109 -0.37 27.41 40.71
N THR A 110 -0.40 26.08 40.65
CA THR A 110 -1.60 25.32 40.30
C THR A 110 -1.85 24.23 41.32
N PHE A 111 -3.11 24.00 41.66
CA PHE A 111 -3.56 22.92 42.51
C PHE A 111 -4.50 22.00 41.73
N PHE A 112 -4.06 20.79 41.42
CA PHE A 112 -4.90 19.78 40.79
C PHE A 112 -5.44 18.80 41.84
N SER A 113 -6.71 18.40 41.72
CA SER A 113 -7.32 17.34 42.52
C SER A 113 -8.17 16.45 41.62
N GLY A 114 -7.77 15.19 41.47
CA GLY A 114 -8.48 14.22 40.63
C GLY A 114 -7.63 13.05 40.15
N LEU A 115 -8.14 12.31 39.17
CA LEU A 115 -7.47 11.20 38.49
C LEU A 115 -6.21 11.70 37.76
N VAL A 116 -5.08 11.02 37.98
CA VAL A 116 -3.80 11.32 37.29
C VAL A 116 -3.32 10.18 36.40
N SER A 117 -3.71 8.93 36.70
CA SER A 117 -3.31 7.74 35.95
C SER A 117 -4.12 6.50 36.38
N CYS A 118 -4.11 5.48 35.53
CA CYS A 118 -4.53 4.12 35.84
C CYS A 118 -3.32 3.18 35.73
N TYR A 119 -3.33 2.06 36.47
CA TYR A 119 -2.33 0.98 36.48
C TYR A 119 -0.91 1.35 36.99
N SER A 120 -0.47 2.60 36.84
CA SER A 120 0.78 3.12 37.39
C SER A 120 0.50 4.22 38.41
N ALA A 121 1.14 4.12 39.59
CA ALA A 121 1.05 5.15 40.62
C ALA A 121 1.90 6.39 40.31
N SER A 122 2.75 6.37 39.28
CA SER A 122 3.64 7.48 38.96
C SER A 122 2.92 8.53 38.11
N PRO A 123 2.83 9.80 38.55
CA PRO A 123 2.23 10.85 37.75
C PRO A 123 3.10 11.14 36.53
N LYS A 124 2.46 11.37 35.39
CA LYS A 124 3.13 11.80 34.17
C LYS A 124 3.75 13.20 34.36
N PRO A 125 4.86 13.55 33.69
CA PRO A 125 5.44 14.90 33.77
C PRO A 125 4.50 15.96 33.14
N TRP A 126 4.20 17.03 33.89
CA TRP A 126 3.37 18.15 33.43
C TRP A 126 4.23 19.27 32.83
N LEU A 127 3.74 19.89 31.77
CA LEU A 127 4.34 21.04 31.08
C LEU A 127 3.30 22.13 30.90
N TYR A 128 3.71 23.38 31.05
CA TYR A 128 2.84 24.54 30.94
C TYR A 128 3.43 25.52 29.96
N ARG A 129 2.63 25.94 28.98
CA ARG A 129 2.99 27.04 28.09
C ARG A 129 2.40 28.33 28.63
N VAL A 130 3.27 29.26 28.97
CA VAL A 130 2.90 30.53 29.59
C VAL A 130 3.34 31.71 28.73
N ARG A 131 2.59 32.81 28.79
CA ARG A 131 2.94 34.09 28.18
C ARG A 131 3.19 35.12 29.27
N ARG A 132 4.31 35.84 29.18
CA ARG A 132 4.62 36.95 30.09
C ARG A 132 5.38 38.04 29.35
N THR A 133 4.72 39.16 29.12
CA THR A 133 5.29 40.34 28.46
C THR A 133 4.97 41.63 29.22
N THR A 134 3.73 41.79 29.71
CA THR A 134 3.27 43.02 30.38
C THR A 134 2.78 42.82 31.82
N LYS A 135 2.65 41.57 32.29
CA LYS A 135 2.30 41.26 33.69
C LYS A 135 3.51 40.80 34.50
N GLY A 136 3.42 41.00 35.82
CA GLY A 136 4.42 40.52 36.79
C GLY A 136 5.70 41.34 36.84
N TRP A 137 5.70 42.53 36.25
CA TRP A 137 6.77 43.51 36.40
C TRP A 137 6.83 44.03 37.85
N ASP A 138 8.02 44.47 38.25
CA ASP A 138 8.20 45.19 39.50
C ASP A 138 7.80 46.66 39.31
N GLY A 139 6.50 46.94 39.48
CA GLY A 139 5.88 48.22 39.10
C GLY A 139 5.21 48.15 37.72
N ASP A 140 4.97 49.32 37.13
CA ASP A 140 4.36 49.40 35.80
C ASP A 140 5.36 48.96 34.71
N VAL A 141 4.86 48.28 33.67
CA VAL A 141 5.65 47.91 32.50
C VAL A 141 6.13 49.17 31.77
N TRP A 142 7.42 49.21 31.46
CA TRP A 142 7.97 50.28 30.63
C TRP A 142 7.54 50.10 29.17
N TYR A 143 7.04 51.17 28.55
CA TYR A 143 6.68 51.22 27.14
C TYR A 143 5.78 50.05 26.66
N PRO A 144 4.58 49.88 27.25
CA PRO A 144 3.73 48.69 27.07
C PRO A 144 3.34 48.43 25.62
N GLU A 145 3.19 49.47 24.81
CA GLU A 145 2.73 49.39 23.41
C GLU A 145 3.69 48.58 22.53
N LYS A 146 4.96 48.47 22.94
CA LYS A 146 6.02 47.76 22.22
C LYS A 146 6.55 46.52 22.95
N ALA A 147 6.01 46.21 24.13
CA ALA A 147 6.50 45.13 24.98
C ALA A 147 6.21 43.73 24.43
N THR A 148 5.09 43.58 23.71
CA THR A 148 4.67 42.30 23.11
C THR A 148 4.86 42.36 21.60
N ILE A 149 5.71 41.48 21.06
CA ILE A 149 5.88 41.29 19.62
C ILE A 149 5.06 40.04 19.25
N MET A 150 4.03 40.25 18.44
CA MET A 150 3.15 39.19 17.97
C MET A 150 3.84 38.42 16.85
N LEU A 151 4.07 37.14 17.08
CA LEU A 151 4.60 36.18 16.12
C LEU A 151 3.62 35.02 16.01
N GLU A 152 3.79 34.18 15.00
CA GLU A 152 2.95 32.99 14.83
C GLU A 152 3.75 31.83 14.24
N ASN A 153 3.28 30.62 14.55
CA ASN A 153 3.65 29.42 13.81
C ASN A 153 2.39 28.78 13.22
N THR A 154 2.18 29.00 11.93
CA THR A 154 1.03 28.47 11.17
C THR A 154 1.27 27.06 10.62
N GLU A 155 2.51 26.59 10.63
CA GLU A 155 2.92 25.33 10.00
C GLU A 155 3.22 24.23 11.03
N GLY A 156 3.58 24.60 12.26
CA GLY A 156 3.83 23.67 13.35
C GLY A 156 2.60 22.81 13.66
N GLN A 157 2.79 21.51 13.77
CA GLN A 157 1.72 20.57 14.07
C GLN A 157 1.27 20.70 15.53
N LEU A 158 -0.03 20.89 15.75
CA LEU A 158 -0.59 20.86 17.09
C LEU A 158 -1.03 19.44 17.46
N ASP A 159 -0.70 19.01 18.68
CA ASP A 159 -1.20 17.75 19.22
C ASP A 159 -2.73 17.82 19.39
N ASP A 160 -3.43 16.78 18.90
CA ASP A 160 -4.88 16.65 18.92
C ASP A 160 -5.61 17.82 18.23
N GLU A 161 -5.02 18.44 17.18
CA GLU A 161 -5.59 19.61 16.50
C GLU A 161 -7.04 19.42 16.03
N SER A 162 -7.43 18.20 15.64
CA SER A 162 -8.80 17.85 15.25
C SER A 162 -9.83 18.00 16.37
N ASP A 163 -9.39 17.88 17.63
CA ASP A 163 -10.23 17.93 18.82
C ASP A 163 -10.31 19.36 19.39
N LEU A 164 -9.56 20.29 18.80
CA LEU A 164 -9.48 21.69 19.22
C LEU A 164 -10.46 22.56 18.44
N LEU A 165 -11.06 23.50 19.16
CA LEU A 165 -11.86 24.56 18.56
C LEU A 165 -10.97 25.51 17.75
N PRO A 166 -11.48 26.16 16.69
CA PRO A 166 -10.71 27.12 15.90
C PRO A 166 -10.02 28.22 16.74
N ASP A 167 -10.69 28.73 17.77
CA ASP A 167 -10.12 29.75 18.67
C ASP A 167 -8.99 29.18 19.54
N GLN A 168 -9.04 27.90 19.93
CA GLN A 168 -7.95 27.24 20.65
C GLN A 168 -6.74 27.04 19.73
N ILE A 169 -6.96 26.64 18.48
CA ILE A 169 -5.92 26.51 17.46
C ILE A 169 -5.24 27.85 17.23
N ALA A 170 -6.02 28.91 16.96
CA ALA A 170 -5.49 30.26 16.79
C ALA A 170 -4.70 30.73 18.01
N ASN A 171 -5.19 30.46 19.22
CA ASN A 171 -4.48 30.81 20.44
C ASN A 171 -3.17 30.03 20.59
N LEU A 172 -3.13 28.75 20.26
CA LEU A 172 -1.90 27.96 20.31
C LEU A 172 -0.88 28.44 19.26
N ARG A 173 -1.32 28.77 18.04
CA ARG A 173 -0.42 29.23 16.98
C ARG A 173 0.17 30.61 17.25
N ALA A 174 -0.55 31.46 17.98
CA ALA A 174 -0.05 32.77 18.37
C ALA A 174 1.12 32.66 19.37
N ILE A 175 2.16 33.47 19.14
CA ILE A 175 3.35 33.58 19.98
C ILE A 175 3.43 35.01 20.47
N HIS A 176 3.34 35.19 21.79
CA HIS A 176 3.49 36.50 22.42
C HIS A 176 4.94 36.59 22.93
N ALA A 177 5.83 36.97 22.03
CA ALA A 177 7.24 37.10 22.36
C ALA A 177 7.50 38.45 23.04
N MET A 178 8.45 38.48 23.97
CA MET A 178 8.80 39.71 24.67
C MET A 178 9.84 40.48 23.85
N ASN A 179 9.67 41.79 23.75
CA ASN A 179 10.65 42.64 23.11
C ASN A 179 11.98 42.59 23.89
N PRO A 180 13.12 42.29 23.25
CA PRO A 180 14.41 42.15 23.91
C PRO A 180 14.86 43.41 24.68
N ALA A 181 14.51 44.60 24.19
CA ALA A 181 14.81 45.84 24.92
C ALA A 181 14.10 45.86 26.29
N HIS A 182 12.85 45.38 26.35
CA HIS A 182 12.09 45.27 27.59
C HIS A 182 12.68 44.21 28.54
N ILE A 183 13.18 43.09 28.02
CA ILE A 183 13.90 42.08 28.83
C ILE A 183 15.10 42.72 29.50
N LEU A 184 15.89 43.50 28.75
CA LEU A 184 17.07 44.21 29.27
C LEU A 184 16.71 45.29 30.28
N VAL A 185 15.62 46.04 30.06
CA VAL A 185 15.10 47.00 31.04
C VAL A 185 14.69 46.29 32.32
N GLU A 186 13.98 45.17 32.24
CA GLU A 186 13.58 44.43 33.43
C GLU A 186 14.79 43.87 34.20
N CYS A 187 15.80 43.36 33.50
CA CYS A 187 17.06 42.93 34.11
C CYS A 187 17.78 44.07 34.84
N ALA A 188 17.69 45.29 34.30
CA ALA A 188 18.29 46.46 34.92
C ALA A 188 17.50 46.94 36.16
N THR A 189 16.17 47.00 36.07
CA THR A 189 15.35 47.73 37.05
C THR A 189 14.71 46.88 38.14
N ASN A 190 14.52 45.57 37.93
CA ASN A 190 13.79 44.74 38.88
C ASN A 190 14.51 44.66 40.24
N ARG A 191 13.83 45.01 41.33
CA ARG A 191 14.43 45.10 42.66
C ARG A 191 14.65 43.75 43.33
N ASP A 192 13.95 42.70 42.93
CA ASP A 192 14.06 41.38 43.56
C ASP A 192 15.14 40.48 42.95
N TRP A 193 15.48 40.71 41.67
CA TRP A 193 16.34 39.81 40.92
C TRP A 193 17.24 40.47 39.88
N GLY A 194 16.96 41.72 39.50
CA GLY A 194 17.76 42.50 38.58
C GLY A 194 18.84 43.33 39.29
N ARG A 195 19.33 44.36 38.59
CA ARG A 195 20.36 45.28 39.10
C ARG A 195 19.83 46.39 40.02
N GLN A 196 18.52 46.49 40.22
CA GLN A 196 17.84 47.51 41.02
C GLN A 196 18.10 48.96 40.57
N LEU A 197 18.45 49.15 39.30
CA LEU A 197 18.65 50.47 38.70
C LEU A 197 17.32 51.21 38.56
N THR A 198 17.38 52.53 38.56
CA THR A 198 16.23 53.39 38.34
C THR A 198 16.03 53.66 36.85
N LEU A 199 14.79 53.57 36.40
CA LEU A 199 14.45 53.74 34.99
C LEU A 199 14.80 55.14 34.44
N ALA A 200 14.61 56.20 35.23
CA ALA A 200 14.78 57.57 34.78
C ALA A 200 16.25 58.06 34.87
N ASP A 201 16.96 57.68 35.93
CA ASP A 201 18.28 58.25 36.22
C ASP A 201 19.40 57.39 35.67
N ASP A 202 19.25 56.06 35.64
CA ASP A 202 20.33 55.14 35.26
C ASP A 202 20.25 54.63 33.82
N LEU A 203 19.09 54.71 33.14
CA LEU A 203 18.91 54.23 31.76
C LEU A 203 18.72 55.39 30.78
N ASN A 204 19.36 55.29 29.61
CA ASN A 204 19.11 56.18 28.48
C ASN A 204 17.82 55.77 27.75
N LEU A 205 16.69 56.27 28.21
CA LEU A 205 15.36 55.86 27.73
C LEU A 205 15.14 56.10 26.23
N ASP A 206 15.78 57.11 25.64
CA ASP A 206 15.63 57.39 24.21
C ASP A 206 16.31 56.31 23.37
N SER A 207 17.51 55.87 23.76
CA SER A 207 18.22 54.75 23.12
C SER A 207 17.45 53.44 23.26
N TYR A 208 16.91 53.15 24.45
CA TYR A 208 16.11 51.93 24.66
C TYR A 208 14.79 51.97 23.87
N ARG A 209 14.11 53.13 23.79
CA ARG A 209 12.90 53.28 22.96
C ARG A 209 13.19 53.06 21.49
N ALA A 210 14.24 53.69 20.95
CA ALA A 210 14.64 53.51 19.56
C ALA A 210 14.95 52.04 19.24
N ALA A 211 15.66 51.34 20.14
CA ALA A 211 15.91 49.91 20.01
C ALA A 211 14.61 49.09 20.08
N ALA A 212 13.72 49.40 21.02
CA ALA A 212 12.43 48.71 21.17
C ALA A 212 11.55 48.88 19.93
N ASP A 213 11.48 50.08 19.36
CA ASP A 213 10.74 50.36 18.13
C ASP A 213 11.30 49.58 16.94
N THR A 214 12.61 49.62 16.75
CA THR A 214 13.30 48.88 15.68
C THR A 214 13.03 47.37 15.78
N LEU A 215 13.19 46.78 16.97
CA LEU A 215 12.94 45.34 17.19
C LEU A 215 11.47 44.97 16.98
N TYR A 216 10.55 45.86 17.34
CA TYR A 216 9.12 45.66 17.12
C TYR A 216 8.77 45.66 15.62
N GLU A 217 9.30 46.63 14.87
CA GLU A 217 9.12 46.73 13.41
C GLU A 217 9.77 45.56 12.67
N GLU A 218 10.91 45.06 13.17
CA GLU A 218 11.60 43.89 12.63
C GLU A 218 10.90 42.55 12.95
N GLY A 219 9.89 42.55 13.84
CA GLY A 219 9.30 41.32 14.37
C GLY A 219 10.29 40.47 15.18
N PHE A 220 11.25 41.10 15.86
CA PHE A 220 12.33 40.41 16.60
C PHE A 220 11.96 40.24 18.08
N GLY A 221 11.02 39.34 18.35
CA GLY A 221 10.64 38.96 19.72
C GLY A 221 11.37 37.71 20.22
N LEU A 222 11.62 37.64 21.54
CA LEU A 222 12.27 36.49 22.17
C LEU A 222 11.37 35.81 23.22
N CYS A 223 11.47 34.49 23.31
CA CYS A 223 10.79 33.63 24.28
C CYS A 223 11.83 32.98 25.20
N PHE A 224 12.25 33.70 26.25
CA PHE A 224 13.21 33.18 27.22
C PHE A 224 12.56 32.51 28.42
N ARG A 225 13.17 31.40 28.87
CA ARG A 225 13.04 30.95 30.25
C ARG A 225 14.29 31.36 31.03
N TYR A 226 14.18 32.44 31.79
CA TYR A 226 15.24 32.82 32.73
C TYR A 226 15.18 31.92 33.98
N ASN A 227 16.32 31.33 34.32
CA ASN A 227 16.54 30.63 35.58
C ASN A 227 17.83 31.16 36.21
N ARG A 228 17.94 31.12 37.55
CA ARG A 228 19.11 31.67 38.27
C ARG A 228 20.29 30.69 38.36
N GLN A 229 20.43 29.73 37.44
CA GLN A 229 21.59 28.84 37.44
C GLN A 229 22.86 29.58 36.99
N ASP A 230 22.72 30.49 36.03
CA ASP A 230 23.79 31.37 35.56
C ASP A 230 23.68 32.79 36.14
N GLY A 231 24.76 33.56 36.01
CA GLY A 231 24.79 34.97 36.39
C GLY A 231 23.92 35.84 35.48
N LEU A 232 23.39 36.93 36.04
CA LEU A 232 22.55 37.89 35.31
C LEU A 232 23.28 38.47 34.09
N ASP A 233 24.58 38.71 34.19
CA ASP A 233 25.38 39.24 33.09
C ASP A 233 25.47 38.26 31.90
N THR A 234 25.54 36.95 32.18
CA THR A 234 25.48 35.91 31.15
C THR A 234 24.13 35.95 30.42
N PHE A 235 23.04 36.10 31.17
CA PHE A 235 21.70 36.19 30.59
C PHE A 235 21.53 37.47 29.76
N VAL A 236 22.01 38.61 30.25
CA VAL A 236 22.02 39.88 29.50
C VAL A 236 22.82 39.73 28.21
N GLN A 237 23.99 39.10 28.26
CA GLN A 237 24.82 38.86 27.08
C GLN A 237 24.12 37.94 26.07
N GLN A 238 23.45 36.87 26.53
CA GLN A 238 22.63 36.03 25.65
C GLN A 238 21.58 36.87 24.91
N VAL A 239 20.84 37.73 25.61
CA VAL A 239 19.84 38.61 24.96
C VAL A 239 20.49 39.51 23.90
N LEU A 240 21.64 40.13 24.22
CA LEU A 240 22.39 40.99 23.30
C LEU A 240 22.90 40.24 22.05
N ASP A 241 23.40 39.02 22.22
CA ASP A 241 23.91 38.17 21.14
C ASP A 241 22.79 37.74 20.17
N HIS A 242 21.59 37.47 20.69
CA HIS A 242 20.43 37.14 19.85
C HIS A 242 20.09 38.32 18.93
N VAL A 243 19.94 39.53 19.49
CA VAL A 243 19.49 40.70 18.72
C VAL A 243 20.60 41.41 17.93
N GLY A 244 21.86 41.08 18.19
CA GLY A 244 23.02 41.79 17.66
C GLY A 244 23.04 43.23 18.19
N ALA A 245 23.30 43.40 19.49
CA ALA A 245 23.34 44.69 20.15
C ALA A 245 24.50 44.78 21.14
N VAL A 246 24.82 46.01 21.54
CA VAL A 246 25.76 46.29 22.62
C VAL A 246 25.09 47.16 23.67
N GLN A 247 25.39 46.87 24.94
CA GLN A 247 24.97 47.67 26.08
C GLN A 247 26.22 48.17 26.81
N TYR A 248 26.29 49.47 27.08
CA TYR A 248 27.43 50.09 27.75
C TYR A 248 26.99 51.23 28.66
N ALA A 249 27.79 51.52 29.68
CA ALA A 249 27.62 52.72 30.50
C ALA A 249 28.28 53.89 29.77
N ASP A 250 27.49 54.89 29.39
CA ASP A 250 27.99 56.08 28.72
C ASP A 250 28.66 57.00 29.75
N LEU A 251 29.95 57.29 29.55
CA LEU A 251 30.75 58.05 30.52
C LEU A 251 30.36 59.53 30.62
N GLU A 252 29.71 60.08 29.59
CA GLU A 252 29.30 61.49 29.54
C GLU A 252 27.98 61.70 30.27
N THR A 253 27.02 60.79 30.05
CA THR A 253 25.68 60.87 30.65
C THR A 253 25.58 60.11 31.97
N GLY A 254 26.49 59.18 32.25
CA GLY A 254 26.43 58.24 33.37
C GLY A 254 25.35 57.16 33.21
N LYS A 255 24.68 57.09 32.05
CA LYS A 255 23.52 56.22 31.82
C LYS A 255 23.88 54.97 31.02
N LEU A 256 23.23 53.87 31.35
CA LEU A 256 23.26 52.65 30.57
C LEU A 256 22.54 52.89 29.24
N THR A 257 23.23 52.60 28.13
CA THR A 257 22.78 52.85 26.77
C THR A 257 22.75 51.54 26.00
N LEU A 258 21.69 51.32 25.23
CA LEU A 258 21.51 50.17 24.33
C LEU A 258 21.65 50.61 22.88
N LYS A 259 22.51 49.95 22.12
CA LYS A 259 22.70 50.23 20.70
C LYS A 259 22.59 48.94 19.90
N LEU A 260 21.64 48.89 18.97
CA LEU A 260 21.53 47.80 18.01
C LEU A 260 22.62 47.94 16.94
N LEU A 261 23.18 46.83 16.49
CA LEU A 261 24.16 46.81 15.42
C LEU A 261 23.40 46.66 14.09
N ARG A 262 23.14 47.80 13.45
CA ARG A 262 22.42 47.91 12.16
C ARG A 262 23.20 48.79 11.17
N GLY A 263 22.82 48.71 9.90
CA GLY A 263 23.35 49.50 8.79
C GLY A 263 22.50 50.73 8.47
N ASP A 264 21.98 51.40 9.50
CA ASP A 264 21.02 52.52 9.42
C ASP A 264 21.69 53.90 9.29
N TYR A 265 22.88 53.94 8.70
CA TYR A 265 23.70 55.16 8.58
C TYR A 265 24.07 55.46 7.11
N SER A 266 24.26 56.74 6.82
CA SER A 266 24.89 57.19 5.57
C SER A 266 26.41 57.25 5.76
N VAL A 267 27.16 56.63 4.86
CA VAL A 267 28.63 56.60 4.92
C VAL A 267 29.23 58.01 4.96
N ASP A 268 28.64 58.96 4.25
CA ASP A 268 29.13 60.34 4.16
C ASP A 268 28.99 61.12 5.46
N ASP A 269 28.03 60.75 6.31
CA ASP A 269 27.75 61.40 7.59
C ASP A 269 28.63 60.88 8.72
N LEU A 270 29.36 59.77 8.49
CA LEU A 270 30.24 59.18 9.48
C LEU A 270 31.49 60.02 9.73
N PRO A 271 31.96 60.14 10.99
CA PRO A 271 33.19 60.85 11.31
C PRO A 271 34.40 60.15 10.64
N LEU A 272 35.24 60.95 9.99
CA LEU A 272 36.47 60.48 9.33
C LEU A 272 37.68 60.72 10.21
N PHE A 273 38.41 59.65 10.52
CA PHE A 273 39.67 59.70 11.27
C PHE A 273 40.88 59.31 10.40
N THR A 274 41.99 59.98 10.66
CA THR A 274 43.28 59.95 9.98
C THR A 274 44.38 60.15 11.02
N TYR A 275 45.64 59.95 10.64
CA TYR A 275 46.78 60.23 11.52
C TYR A 275 46.88 61.70 11.98
N ASP A 276 46.32 62.64 11.22
CA ASP A 276 46.39 64.08 11.54
C ASP A 276 45.26 64.53 12.47
N ASN A 277 44.14 63.79 12.52
CA ASN A 277 42.91 64.23 13.19
C ASN A 277 42.39 63.29 14.28
N GLY A 278 43.18 62.31 14.73
CA GLY A 278 42.86 61.55 15.94
C GLY A 278 43.58 60.22 16.10
N ILE A 279 44.08 59.61 15.01
CA ILE A 279 44.75 58.30 15.05
C ILE A 279 46.22 58.47 15.44
N ILE A 280 46.67 57.76 16.47
CA ILE A 280 48.07 57.71 16.92
C ILE A 280 48.80 56.53 16.26
N ALA A 281 48.19 55.35 16.29
CA ALA A 281 48.78 54.11 15.76
C ALA A 281 47.70 53.12 15.33
N VAL A 282 48.04 52.26 14.38
CA VAL A 282 47.16 51.18 13.88
C VAL A 282 47.95 49.88 13.87
N GLN A 283 47.39 48.85 14.48
CA GLN A 283 47.91 47.49 14.48
C GLN A 283 46.86 46.54 13.91
N ASP A 284 47.29 45.50 13.22
CA ASP A 284 46.40 44.41 12.83
C ASP A 284 46.11 43.55 14.05
N ASP A 285 44.86 43.15 14.21
CA ASP A 285 44.45 42.29 15.31
C ASP A 285 44.58 40.81 14.92
N ASP A 286 45.79 40.26 15.12
CA ASP A 286 46.10 38.85 14.86
C ASP A 286 45.59 37.89 15.97
N SER A 287 44.77 38.37 16.91
CA SER A 287 44.37 37.61 18.10
C SER A 287 43.34 36.50 17.87
N ALA A 288 42.87 36.30 16.64
CA ALA A 288 42.02 35.16 16.26
C ALA A 288 42.76 34.22 15.30
N SER A 289 42.93 32.97 15.74
CA SER A 289 43.51 31.88 14.99
C SER A 289 42.87 31.65 13.62
N THR A 290 43.65 31.02 12.74
CA THR A 290 43.39 30.41 11.42
C THR A 290 42.21 29.42 11.33
N THR A 291 41.07 29.73 11.93
CA THR A 291 39.85 28.94 11.79
C THR A 291 39.22 29.30 10.46
N SER A 292 39.10 28.33 9.55
CA SER A 292 38.52 28.59 8.23
C SER A 292 37.16 29.26 8.38
N ASN A 293 36.95 30.37 7.67
CA ASN A 293 35.68 31.09 7.65
C ASN A 293 34.56 30.09 7.31
N PRO A 294 33.62 29.81 8.24
CA PRO A 294 32.56 28.84 8.00
C PRO A 294 31.68 29.34 6.85
N ASN A 295 31.50 28.48 5.85
CA ASN A 295 30.64 28.73 4.70
C ASN A 295 29.24 28.10 4.86
N GLU A 296 28.98 27.50 6.02
CA GLU A 296 27.67 27.15 6.53
C GLU A 296 27.55 27.60 8.01
N ILE A 297 26.45 28.27 8.34
CA ILE A 297 26.02 28.50 9.73
C ILE A 297 24.72 27.74 9.98
N VAL A 298 24.71 26.94 11.04
CA VAL A 298 23.53 26.23 11.54
C VAL A 298 23.06 26.89 12.82
N VAL A 299 21.84 27.43 12.81
CA VAL A 299 21.21 28.00 14.01
C VAL A 299 20.18 27.02 14.56
N THR A 300 20.33 26.65 15.82
CA THR A 300 19.30 25.90 16.56
C THR A 300 18.37 26.86 17.30
N TRP A 301 17.07 26.77 17.06
CA TRP A 301 16.02 27.59 17.67
C TRP A 301 14.97 26.70 18.36
N ASN A 302 14.02 27.28 19.12
CA ASN A 302 12.98 26.52 19.80
C ASN A 302 11.60 27.06 19.43
N ASP A 303 10.72 26.19 18.95
CA ASP A 303 9.32 26.54 18.69
C ASP A 303 8.48 26.40 19.96
N PRO A 304 7.97 27.50 20.55
CA PRO A 304 7.12 27.42 21.74
C PRO A 304 5.74 26.83 21.44
N VAL A 305 5.32 26.70 20.17
CA VAL A 305 4.03 26.11 19.78
C VAL A 305 4.08 24.59 19.91
N THR A 306 5.06 23.95 19.29
CA THR A 306 5.29 22.49 19.36
C THR A 306 6.17 22.06 20.54
N ASN A 307 6.82 23.03 21.20
CA ASN A 307 7.82 22.81 22.26
C ASN A 307 8.97 21.88 21.80
N ALA A 308 9.42 22.09 20.56
CA ALA A 308 10.48 21.32 19.92
C ALA A 308 11.58 22.25 19.40
N ASP A 309 12.80 21.71 19.33
CA ASP A 309 13.92 22.41 18.74
C ASP A 309 13.91 22.24 17.21
N GLY A 310 14.20 23.33 16.50
CA GLY A 310 14.40 23.34 15.06
C GLY A 310 15.83 23.77 14.70
N GLU A 311 16.29 23.41 13.51
CA GLU A 311 17.54 23.89 12.95
C GLU A 311 17.28 24.62 11.64
N VAL A 312 18.00 25.71 11.40
CA VAL A 312 18.03 26.41 10.11
C VAL A 312 19.47 26.58 9.65
N ARG A 313 19.66 26.51 8.33
CA ARG A 313 20.99 26.52 7.72
C ARG A 313 21.09 27.68 6.74
N ALA A 314 22.13 28.49 6.90
CA ALA A 314 22.54 29.48 5.92
C ALA A 314 23.85 29.01 5.28
N GLN A 315 23.91 28.98 3.95
CA GLN A 315 25.07 28.45 3.21
C GLN A 315 25.54 29.40 2.12
N ASN A 316 26.85 29.52 1.94
CA ASN A 316 27.47 30.18 0.80
C ASN A 316 27.90 29.12 -0.23
N LEU A 317 27.01 28.80 -1.18
CA LEU A 317 27.23 27.77 -2.20
C LEU A 317 28.47 28.02 -3.06
N GLY A 318 28.80 29.28 -3.34
CA GLY A 318 29.99 29.66 -4.10
C GLY A 318 31.28 29.36 -3.34
N ALA A 319 31.31 29.66 -2.03
CA ALA A 319 32.44 29.30 -1.18
C ALA A 319 32.56 27.77 -1.02
N ILE A 320 31.45 27.05 -0.85
CA ILE A 320 31.43 25.58 -0.71
C ILE A 320 32.02 24.90 -1.96
N GLN A 321 31.69 25.39 -3.17
CA GLN A 321 32.24 24.85 -4.42
C GLN A 321 33.77 25.05 -4.54
N ASN A 322 34.30 26.11 -3.95
CA ASN A 322 35.73 26.46 -4.04
C ASN A 322 36.57 25.82 -2.93
N THR A 323 36.06 25.74 -1.71
CA THR A 323 36.85 25.35 -0.51
C THR A 323 36.31 24.12 0.23
N GLY A 324 35.19 23.53 -0.21
CA GLY A 324 34.50 22.43 0.48
C GLY A 324 33.65 22.92 1.67
N LEU A 325 32.75 22.07 2.16
CA LEU A 325 31.83 22.43 3.25
C LEU A 325 32.58 22.62 4.59
N ASN A 326 32.36 23.76 5.22
CA ASN A 326 32.88 24.13 6.53
C ASN A 326 31.76 24.76 7.37
N SER A 327 31.21 23.98 8.30
CA SER A 327 30.03 24.33 9.09
C SER A 327 30.40 24.79 10.50
N SER A 328 29.68 25.80 11.00
CA SER A 328 29.65 26.20 12.41
C SER A 328 28.22 26.22 12.93
N SER A 329 28.01 25.82 14.19
CA SER A 329 26.69 25.75 14.81
C SER A 329 26.57 26.70 16.01
N VAL A 330 25.45 27.40 16.11
CA VAL A 330 25.15 28.36 17.18
C VAL A 330 23.73 28.12 17.71
N GLU A 331 23.55 28.19 19.04
CA GLU A 331 22.25 28.01 19.68
C GLU A 331 21.59 29.35 20.02
N TYR A 332 20.43 29.61 19.42
CA TYR A 332 19.57 30.74 19.70
C TYR A 332 18.18 30.27 20.15
N LYS A 333 18.12 29.51 21.25
CA LYS A 333 16.90 28.83 21.76
C LYS A 333 15.76 29.78 22.14
N ALA A 334 16.02 31.07 22.31
CA ALA A 334 14.96 32.03 22.61
C ALA A 334 14.26 32.59 21.35
N ILE A 335 14.78 32.30 20.16
CA ILE A 335 14.11 32.65 18.90
C ILE A 335 12.93 31.71 18.69
N PRO A 336 11.69 32.22 18.60
CA PRO A 336 10.52 31.36 18.62
C PRO A 336 9.98 30.98 17.23
N THR A 337 10.59 31.45 16.14
CA THR A 337 10.11 31.18 14.77
C THR A 337 11.25 30.83 13.81
N HIS A 338 10.94 29.96 12.85
CA HIS A 338 11.83 29.58 11.76
C HIS A 338 12.35 30.79 10.97
N SER A 339 11.45 31.69 10.57
CA SER A 339 11.78 32.86 9.76
C SER A 339 12.76 33.80 10.44
N LEU A 340 12.62 34.00 11.76
CA LEU A 340 13.55 34.80 12.54
C LEU A 340 14.90 34.10 12.70
N ALA A 341 14.90 32.79 12.96
CA ALA A 341 16.11 31.99 13.05
C ALA A 341 16.90 32.03 11.73
N ALA A 342 16.22 31.93 10.58
CA ALA A 342 16.84 31.95 9.27
C ALA A 342 17.48 33.32 8.93
N ARG A 343 16.84 34.42 9.37
CA ARG A 343 17.42 35.78 9.26
C ARG A 343 18.68 35.92 10.12
N VAL A 344 18.69 35.34 11.32
CA VAL A 344 19.86 35.33 12.21
C VAL A 344 20.98 34.45 11.67
N ALA A 345 20.68 33.26 11.15
CA ALA A 345 21.68 32.39 10.52
C ALA A 345 22.35 33.07 9.31
N GLN A 346 21.56 33.78 8.49
CA GLN A 346 22.08 34.53 7.34
C GLN A 346 22.99 35.69 7.79
N ARG A 347 22.58 36.46 8.82
CA ARG A 347 23.40 37.53 9.42
C ARG A 347 24.77 37.00 9.87
N ASP A 348 24.76 35.87 10.58
CA ASP A 348 25.99 35.29 11.12
C ASP A 348 26.87 34.71 10.01
N LEU A 349 26.27 34.13 8.96
CA LEU A 349 27.01 33.67 7.77
C LEU A 349 27.69 34.83 7.04
N GLU A 350 26.98 35.94 6.80
CA GLU A 350 27.54 37.12 6.13
C GLU A 350 28.70 37.70 6.93
N THR A 351 28.59 37.74 8.25
CA THR A 351 29.66 38.16 9.15
C THR A 351 30.87 37.24 9.06
N ALA A 352 30.65 35.92 9.05
CA ALA A 352 31.71 34.93 9.07
C ALA A 352 32.40 34.75 7.71
N GLN A 353 31.68 34.93 6.60
CA GLN A 353 32.19 34.85 5.23
C GLN A 353 32.90 36.12 4.78
N SER A 354 32.60 37.25 5.42
CA SER A 354 33.33 38.47 5.17
C SER A 354 34.75 38.31 5.74
N GLU A 355 35.77 38.45 4.92
CA GLU A 355 37.17 38.60 5.37
C GLU A 355 37.34 39.97 6.04
N LEU A 356 36.68 40.14 7.19
CA LEU A 356 36.62 41.42 7.88
C LEU A 356 37.98 41.79 8.41
N THR A 357 38.44 42.97 7.99
CA THR A 357 39.64 43.57 8.57
C THR A 357 39.38 43.88 10.03
N ARG A 358 40.21 43.34 10.94
CA ARG A 358 40.20 43.66 12.37
C ARG A 358 41.45 44.47 12.70
N LEU A 359 41.24 45.62 13.32
CA LEU A 359 42.32 46.53 13.68
C LEU A 359 42.24 46.86 15.17
N VAL A 360 43.41 47.05 15.77
CA VAL A 360 43.56 47.75 17.04
C VAL A 360 44.08 49.15 16.74
N ILE A 361 43.24 50.16 16.93
CA ILE A 361 43.56 51.56 16.63
C ILE A 361 43.71 52.33 17.93
N GLN A 362 44.86 52.98 18.10
CA GLN A 362 45.10 53.91 19.20
C GLN A 362 44.71 55.32 18.76
N PHE A 363 43.88 55.99 19.55
CA PHE A 363 43.39 57.34 19.36
C PHE A 363 43.87 58.27 20.47
N ASP A 364 44.02 59.55 20.12
CA ASP A 364 44.10 60.62 21.11
C ASP A 364 42.70 60.96 21.67
N ARG A 365 42.62 61.99 22.53
CA ARG A 365 41.37 62.39 23.18
C ARG A 365 40.22 62.76 22.21
N ARG A 366 40.51 63.08 20.94
CA ARG A 366 39.49 63.34 19.91
C ARG A 366 38.69 62.08 19.55
N GLY A 367 39.25 60.88 19.75
CA GLY A 367 38.53 59.61 19.65
C GLY A 367 37.48 59.41 20.74
N GLY A 368 37.49 60.25 21.79
CA GLY A 368 36.54 60.19 22.89
C GLY A 368 35.09 60.50 22.52
N ILE A 369 34.79 60.82 21.25
CA ILE A 369 33.41 60.88 20.73
C ILE A 369 32.84 59.50 20.44
N LEU A 370 33.68 58.49 20.23
CA LEU A 370 33.26 57.14 19.87
C LEU A 370 32.80 56.36 21.11
N ARG A 371 31.80 55.50 20.90
CA ARG A 371 31.23 54.58 21.88
C ARG A 371 31.19 53.15 21.32
N PRO A 372 31.10 52.11 22.17
CA PRO A 372 30.91 50.74 21.68
C PRO A 372 29.71 50.64 20.72
N GLY A 373 29.91 49.96 19.59
CA GLY A 373 28.93 49.82 18.52
C GLY A 373 28.85 50.99 17.53
N ASP A 374 29.54 52.11 17.78
CA ASP A 374 29.62 53.22 16.83
C ASP A 374 30.32 52.81 15.53
N VAL A 375 29.93 53.50 14.46
CA VAL A 375 30.51 53.32 13.13
C VAL A 375 31.22 54.61 12.74
N PHE A 376 32.41 54.48 12.16
CA PHE A 376 33.22 55.61 11.72
C PHE A 376 34.05 55.24 10.50
N ARG A 377 34.61 56.24 9.83
CA ARG A 377 35.49 56.05 8.67
C ARG A 377 36.94 56.29 9.04
N VAL A 378 37.83 55.54 8.41
CA VAL A 378 39.27 55.79 8.47
C VAL A 378 39.87 55.98 7.08
N GLN A 379 40.89 56.82 7.00
CA GLN A 379 41.78 56.92 5.85
C GLN A 379 43.23 56.70 6.35
N LEU A 380 43.86 55.63 5.86
CA LEU A 380 45.20 55.17 6.23
C LEU A 380 46.05 54.99 4.96
N PRO A 381 46.65 56.07 4.42
CA PRO A 381 47.37 56.03 3.15
C PRO A 381 48.60 55.10 3.17
N ASP A 382 49.26 54.96 4.32
CA ASP A 382 50.39 54.05 4.53
C ASP A 382 50.01 52.57 4.39
N ARG A 383 48.73 52.25 4.59
CA ARG A 383 48.12 50.92 4.43
C ARG A 383 47.28 50.80 3.16
N ASN A 384 47.34 51.77 2.24
CA ASN A 384 46.55 51.82 1.01
C ASN A 384 45.02 51.75 1.23
N ILE A 385 44.56 52.36 2.33
CA ILE A 385 43.13 52.46 2.68
C ILE A 385 42.69 53.91 2.49
N ASP A 386 41.99 54.19 1.40
CA ASP A 386 41.49 55.54 1.09
C ASP A 386 40.23 55.91 1.90
N ASN A 387 39.35 54.94 2.13
CA ASN A 387 38.15 55.09 2.94
C ASN A 387 37.66 53.70 3.38
N MET A 388 37.69 53.41 4.68
CA MET A 388 37.15 52.16 5.23
C MET A 388 36.21 52.47 6.40
N VAL A 389 35.05 51.83 6.39
CA VAL A 389 34.06 51.92 7.46
C VAL A 389 34.36 50.85 8.50
N LEU A 390 34.50 51.27 9.76
CA LEU A 390 34.83 50.42 10.89
C LEU A 390 33.78 50.58 11.99
N ARG A 391 33.48 49.49 12.68
CA ARG A 391 32.64 49.46 13.87
C ARG A 391 33.47 49.22 15.12
N VAL A 392 33.17 49.97 16.17
CA VAL A 392 33.81 49.85 17.48
C VAL A 392 33.30 48.63 18.22
N GLY A 393 34.17 47.68 18.55
CA GLY A 393 33.85 46.55 19.42
C GLY A 393 34.12 46.85 20.89
N LYS A 394 35.37 47.23 21.21
CA LYS A 394 35.83 47.50 22.57
C LYS A 394 36.63 48.80 22.63
N ILE A 395 36.51 49.53 23.73
CA ILE A 395 37.29 50.73 24.03
C ILE A 395 38.03 50.51 25.36
N GLU A 396 39.34 50.73 25.37
CA GLU A 396 40.17 50.70 26.57
C GLU A 396 40.92 52.04 26.70
N GLU A 397 40.86 52.67 27.86
CA GLU A 397 41.65 53.87 28.15
C GLU A 397 42.86 53.49 29.00
N SER A 398 44.05 53.90 28.55
CA SER A 398 45.28 53.75 29.32
C SER A 398 45.47 54.89 30.32
N ASP A 399 46.31 54.69 31.33
CA ASP A 399 46.68 55.72 32.32
C ASP A 399 47.26 57.02 31.70
N THR A 400 47.69 56.96 30.43
CA THR A 400 48.22 58.11 29.68
C THR A 400 47.15 58.92 28.95
N GLY A 401 45.89 58.48 28.97
CA GLY A 401 44.76 59.08 28.25
C GLY A 401 44.70 58.74 26.76
N VAL A 402 45.47 57.74 26.31
CA VAL A 402 45.36 57.13 24.98
C VAL A 402 44.22 56.12 24.99
N LEU A 403 43.34 56.22 24.00
CA LEU A 403 42.19 55.34 23.79
C LEU A 403 42.58 54.24 22.80
N THR A 404 42.52 52.98 23.22
CA THR A 404 42.77 51.82 22.36
C THR A 404 41.44 51.19 21.98
N LEU A 405 41.12 51.18 20.69
CA LEU A 405 39.87 50.66 20.15
C LEU A 405 40.14 49.38 19.38
N THR A 406 39.47 48.29 19.75
CA THR A 406 39.37 47.08 18.93
C THR A 406 38.18 47.26 18.00
N VAL A 407 38.45 47.28 16.70
CA VAL A 407 37.48 47.60 15.66
C VAL A 407 37.47 46.55 14.57
N VAL A 408 36.31 46.35 13.96
CA VAL A 408 36.09 45.41 12.87
C VAL A 408 35.50 46.16 11.69
N GLN A 409 35.86 45.78 10.47
CA GLN A 409 35.21 46.27 9.26
C GLN A 409 33.70 46.04 9.35
N ASP A 410 32.91 47.07 9.08
CA ASP A 410 31.46 46.96 9.15
C ASP A 410 30.90 46.39 7.85
N VAL A 411 30.06 45.34 7.97
CA VAL A 411 29.37 44.68 6.84
C VAL A 411 27.86 44.56 7.06
N PHE A 412 27.32 45.21 8.08
CA PHE A 412 26.02 44.84 8.62
C PHE A 412 24.81 45.56 8.04
N GLY A 413 23.80 44.73 7.76
CA GLY A 413 22.36 44.95 7.95
C GLY A 413 21.70 43.59 8.22
N LEU A 414 20.56 43.53 8.92
CA LEU A 414 19.80 42.28 9.00
C LEU A 414 19.07 42.08 7.66
N PRO A 415 19.29 40.97 6.93
CA PRO A 415 18.69 40.80 5.62
C PRO A 415 17.16 40.69 5.74
N SER A 416 16.44 41.48 4.92
CA SER A 416 14.98 41.42 4.82
C SER A 416 14.49 40.19 4.06
N THR A 417 15.38 39.52 3.31
CA THR A 417 15.13 38.31 2.53
C THR A 417 16.18 37.26 2.86
N SER A 418 15.75 36.10 3.38
CA SER A 418 16.61 34.95 3.61
C SER A 418 16.45 33.98 2.44
N TYR A 419 17.55 33.59 1.80
CA TYR A 419 17.59 32.51 0.83
C TYR A 419 18.11 31.24 1.53
N SER A 420 17.40 30.77 2.56
CA SER A 420 17.73 29.46 3.14
C SER A 420 17.34 28.36 2.15
N SER A 421 18.23 27.39 1.94
CA SER A 421 17.87 26.12 1.30
C SER A 421 16.61 25.59 1.98
N GLY A 422 15.59 25.29 1.16
CA GLY A 422 14.23 25.01 1.60
C GLY A 422 14.19 24.12 2.83
N GLN A 423 13.26 24.46 3.73
CA GLN A 423 12.79 23.66 4.85
C GLN A 423 13.07 22.18 4.57
N GLN A 424 14.14 21.67 5.17
CA GLN A 424 14.32 20.25 5.24
C GLN A 424 13.27 19.85 6.25
N ASP A 425 12.07 19.51 5.74
CA ASP A 425 11.00 18.98 6.54
C ASP A 425 11.64 17.95 7.45
N SER A 426 11.53 18.17 8.75
CA SER A 426 11.63 17.10 9.70
C SER A 426 10.52 16.14 9.30
N GLY A 427 10.82 15.25 8.35
CA GLY A 427 9.93 14.23 7.79
C GLY A 427 9.60 13.14 8.80
N TRP A 428 9.58 13.52 10.08
CA TRP A 428 8.86 12.84 11.12
C TRP A 428 7.55 13.61 11.31
N THR A 429 6.61 13.40 10.40
CA THR A 429 5.20 13.48 10.77
C THR A 429 4.99 12.43 11.87
N PRO A 430 4.52 12.78 13.08
CA PRO A 430 3.95 11.84 14.01
C PRO A 430 2.98 11.03 13.17
N PRO A 431 3.21 9.73 13.05
CA PRO A 431 2.52 9.00 12.01
C PRO A 431 1.03 9.07 12.38
N ASP A 432 0.18 9.33 11.38
CA ASP A 432 -1.27 9.49 11.58
C ASP A 432 -1.87 8.20 12.17
N LYS A 433 -2.15 8.25 13.47
CA LYS A 433 -2.72 7.12 14.23
C LYS A 433 -4.24 7.07 14.13
N SER A 434 -4.89 7.87 13.28
CA SER A 434 -6.31 7.69 13.02
C SER A 434 -6.56 6.37 12.28
N ALA A 435 -7.49 5.57 12.79
CA ALA A 435 -8.09 4.45 12.12
C ALA A 435 -8.96 4.99 10.98
N ARG A 436 -8.50 4.75 9.77
CA ARG A 436 -9.24 5.06 8.55
C ARG A 436 -9.99 3.82 8.06
N PRO A 437 -11.10 3.98 7.33
CA PRO A 437 -11.81 2.84 6.75
C PRO A 437 -10.93 2.07 5.76
N VAL A 438 -11.03 0.74 5.80
CA VAL A 438 -10.38 -0.13 4.82
C VAL A 438 -11.07 0.06 3.47
N THR A 439 -10.40 0.75 2.55
CA THR A 439 -10.91 1.01 1.19
C THR A 439 -10.57 -0.10 0.20
N ILE A 440 -9.51 -0.86 0.47
CA ILE A 440 -9.08 -1.99 -0.37
C ILE A 440 -9.19 -3.27 0.46
N GLN A 441 -10.27 -4.00 0.23
CA GLN A 441 -10.57 -5.28 0.86
C GLN A 441 -11.23 -6.22 -0.17
N ARG A 442 -10.99 -7.52 -0.03
CA ARG A 442 -11.57 -8.57 -0.87
C ARG A 442 -12.04 -9.72 0.02
N LEU A 443 -13.26 -10.16 -0.23
CA LEU A 443 -13.76 -11.43 0.31
C LEU A 443 -13.65 -12.50 -0.77
N ILE A 444 -13.24 -13.70 -0.36
CA ILE A 444 -13.27 -14.90 -1.19
C ILE A 444 -13.92 -16.02 -0.39
N GLU A 445 -14.52 -16.98 -1.06
CA GLU A 445 -14.80 -18.27 -0.42
C GLU A 445 -13.49 -19.06 -0.39
N LEU A 446 -13.15 -19.65 0.76
CA LEU A 446 -11.88 -20.35 0.94
C LEU A 446 -11.79 -21.57 -0.01
N PRO A 447 -10.71 -21.70 -0.79
CA PRO A 447 -10.44 -22.91 -1.56
C PRO A 447 -10.19 -24.11 -0.63
N TYR A 448 -10.47 -25.31 -1.11
CA TYR A 448 -10.26 -26.55 -0.34
C TYR A 448 -8.83 -26.68 0.22
N ALA A 449 -7.80 -26.39 -0.59
CA ALA A 449 -6.41 -26.54 -0.14
C ALA A 449 -6.07 -25.60 1.02
N VAL A 450 -6.67 -24.39 1.07
CA VAL A 450 -6.53 -23.49 2.22
C VAL A 450 -7.24 -24.07 3.44
N LEU A 451 -8.48 -24.57 3.28
CA LEU A 451 -9.21 -25.22 4.37
C LEU A 451 -8.45 -26.43 4.93
N ALA A 452 -7.95 -27.31 4.06
CA ALA A 452 -7.18 -28.49 4.42
C ALA A 452 -5.90 -28.17 5.22
N GLY A 453 -5.30 -26.99 5.00
CA GLY A 453 -4.16 -26.51 5.78
C GLY A 453 -4.54 -25.82 7.11
N THR A 454 -5.80 -25.45 7.32
CA THR A 454 -6.23 -24.63 8.48
C THR A 454 -7.06 -25.40 9.51
N VAL A 455 -7.83 -26.41 9.09
CA VAL A 455 -8.67 -27.23 9.99
C VAL A 455 -8.12 -28.65 10.15
N SER A 456 -8.50 -29.34 11.23
CA SER A 456 -8.06 -30.72 11.43
C SER A 456 -8.62 -31.66 10.36
N GLU A 457 -7.91 -32.75 10.06
CA GLU A 457 -8.36 -33.76 9.10
C GLU A 457 -9.73 -34.35 9.47
N ALA A 458 -10.03 -34.45 10.78
CA ALA A 458 -11.34 -34.87 11.25
C ALA A 458 -12.45 -33.87 10.86
N GLU A 459 -12.25 -32.58 11.10
CA GLU A 459 -13.19 -31.51 10.72
C GLU A 459 -13.34 -31.42 9.20
N LEU A 460 -12.24 -31.56 8.45
CA LEU A 460 -12.24 -31.60 6.99
C LEU A 460 -13.07 -32.76 6.43
N ASN A 461 -13.06 -33.92 7.09
CA ASN A 461 -13.87 -35.07 6.68
C ASN A 461 -15.37 -34.94 7.03
N TYR A 462 -15.73 -34.04 7.94
CA TYR A 462 -17.13 -33.76 8.31
C TYR A 462 -17.77 -32.60 7.51
N LEU A 463 -16.96 -31.87 6.73
CA LEU A 463 -17.38 -30.76 5.88
C LEU A 463 -18.35 -31.24 4.80
N LYS A 464 -19.54 -30.63 4.72
CA LYS A 464 -20.54 -31.00 3.71
C LYS A 464 -20.27 -30.29 2.39
N PRO A 465 -20.79 -30.82 1.25
CA PRO A 465 -20.59 -30.19 -0.05
C PRO A 465 -21.11 -28.75 -0.15
N GLU A 466 -22.20 -28.46 0.57
CA GLU A 466 -22.80 -27.13 0.63
C GLU A 466 -22.08 -26.16 1.58
N SER A 467 -21.13 -26.62 2.39
CA SER A 467 -20.42 -25.80 3.37
C SER A 467 -19.36 -24.92 2.70
N GLY A 468 -19.30 -23.66 3.12
CA GLY A 468 -18.32 -22.67 2.70
C GLY A 468 -17.88 -21.79 3.87
N TYR A 469 -16.69 -21.24 3.74
CA TYR A 469 -16.07 -20.35 4.74
C TYR A 469 -15.56 -19.10 4.04
N PRO A 470 -15.80 -17.90 4.59
CA PRO A 470 -15.26 -16.67 4.05
C PRO A 470 -13.77 -16.54 4.40
N GLY A 471 -12.99 -16.10 3.43
CA GLY A 471 -11.65 -15.56 3.59
C GLY A 471 -11.67 -14.06 3.32
N VAL A 472 -10.92 -13.31 4.12
CA VAL A 472 -10.81 -11.85 4.05
C VAL A 472 -9.36 -11.48 3.79
N MET A 473 -9.16 -10.64 2.79
CA MET A 473 -7.89 -9.98 2.51
C MET A 473 -8.09 -8.47 2.56
N ALA A 474 -7.17 -7.76 3.18
CA ALA A 474 -7.27 -6.33 3.38
C ALA A 474 -5.89 -5.66 3.38
N ILE A 475 -5.82 -4.45 2.84
CA ILE A 475 -4.62 -3.62 2.92
C ILE A 475 -4.80 -2.60 4.04
N ALA A 476 -3.74 -2.43 4.83
CA ALA A 476 -3.64 -1.37 5.83
C ALA A 476 -3.98 0.00 5.19
N PRO A 477 -5.02 0.71 5.67
CA PRO A 477 -5.39 2.01 5.10
C PRO A 477 -4.36 3.09 5.41
N THR A 478 -3.53 2.90 6.46
CA THR A 478 -2.37 3.74 6.79
C THR A 478 -1.22 2.85 7.28
N SER A 479 0.03 3.34 7.24
CA SER A 479 1.22 2.62 7.72
C SER A 479 1.23 2.34 9.24
N LEU A 480 0.27 2.90 9.99
CA LEU A 480 0.10 2.67 11.43
C LEU A 480 -1.13 1.88 11.80
N SER A 481 -1.88 1.42 10.80
CA SER A 481 -2.93 0.46 11.03
C SER A 481 -2.27 -0.82 11.52
N ILE A 482 -2.56 -1.23 12.75
CA ILE A 482 -1.93 -2.39 13.40
C ILE A 482 -2.58 -3.67 12.87
N ASN A 483 -3.90 -3.75 12.99
CA ASN A 483 -4.74 -4.85 12.55
C ASN A 483 -6.19 -4.36 12.41
N TYR A 484 -7.15 -5.25 12.18
CA TYR A 484 -8.57 -4.89 12.17
C TYR A 484 -9.41 -5.86 13.01
N LEU A 485 -10.55 -5.39 13.52
CA LEU A 485 -11.59 -6.29 14.01
C LEU A 485 -12.48 -6.71 12.85
N LEU A 486 -12.58 -8.02 12.65
CA LEU A 486 -13.48 -8.62 11.67
C LEU A 486 -14.88 -8.72 12.28
N GLN A 487 -15.85 -8.03 11.68
CA GLN A 487 -17.25 -8.23 11.99
C GLN A 487 -17.98 -8.82 10.79
N THR A 488 -18.68 -9.94 10.99
CA THR A 488 -19.46 -10.60 9.94
C THR A 488 -20.90 -10.81 10.36
N ARG A 489 -21.77 -10.97 9.35
CA ARG A 489 -23.15 -11.43 9.51
C ARG A 489 -23.62 -12.20 8.29
N ALA A 490 -24.61 -13.07 8.48
CA ALA A 490 -25.49 -13.45 7.38
C ALA A 490 -26.34 -12.23 6.97
N ALA A 491 -26.63 -12.09 5.68
CA ALA A 491 -27.44 -11.00 5.16
C ALA A 491 -28.78 -10.88 5.93
N GLY A 492 -29.04 -9.70 6.49
CA GLY A 492 -30.24 -9.44 7.31
C GLY A 492 -30.12 -9.73 8.81
N ALA A 493 -29.01 -10.34 9.27
CA ALA A 493 -28.71 -10.50 10.69
C ALA A 493 -27.99 -9.29 11.31
N THR A 494 -27.67 -9.36 12.60
CA THR A 494 -26.83 -8.36 13.29
C THR A 494 -25.36 -8.72 13.11
N PHE A 495 -24.49 -7.71 12.91
CA PHE A 495 -23.04 -7.90 12.91
C PHE A 495 -22.57 -8.43 14.27
N ALA A 496 -21.64 -9.38 14.23
CA ALA A 496 -20.98 -9.92 15.41
C ALA A 496 -19.46 -9.84 15.24
N ASP A 497 -18.74 -9.62 16.34
CA ASP A 497 -17.28 -9.65 16.38
C ASP A 497 -16.76 -11.08 16.19
N ARG A 498 -15.81 -11.25 15.27
CA ARG A 498 -15.25 -12.55 14.86
C ARG A 498 -13.76 -12.70 15.12
N GLY A 499 -13.17 -11.72 15.81
CA GLY A 499 -11.75 -11.72 16.14
C GLY A 499 -11.00 -10.60 15.44
N GLN A 500 -9.68 -10.72 15.48
CA GLN A 500 -8.75 -9.79 14.86
C GLN A 500 -8.15 -10.44 13.63
N GLY A 501 -8.00 -9.67 12.55
CA GLY A 501 -7.30 -10.09 11.34
C GLY A 501 -6.16 -9.13 11.00
N ASP A 502 -5.17 -9.63 10.27
CA ASP A 502 -3.95 -8.91 9.88
C ASP A 502 -3.97 -8.48 8.40
N TRP A 503 -3.09 -7.55 8.04
CA TRP A 503 -3.05 -6.99 6.68
C TRP A 503 -2.37 -7.94 5.69
N THR A 504 -3.02 -8.15 4.54
CA THR A 504 -2.51 -8.98 3.46
C THR A 504 -1.43 -8.22 2.66
N PRO A 505 -0.19 -8.75 2.56
CA PRO A 505 0.82 -8.18 1.68
C PRO A 505 0.32 -8.08 0.24
N SER A 506 0.50 -6.91 -0.38
CA SER A 506 -0.09 -6.61 -1.68
C SER A 506 0.74 -5.63 -2.51
N GLY A 507 0.54 -5.66 -3.83
CA GLY A 507 1.08 -4.72 -4.80
C GLY A 507 0.26 -4.69 -6.08
N THR A 508 0.77 -4.06 -7.13
CA THR A 508 0.11 -4.00 -8.44
C THR A 508 1.04 -4.41 -9.57
N LEU A 509 0.48 -4.98 -10.63
CA LEU A 509 1.21 -5.20 -11.88
C LEU A 509 1.62 -3.88 -12.51
N THR A 510 2.86 -3.77 -12.99
CA THR A 510 3.36 -2.59 -13.72
C THR A 510 3.30 -2.77 -15.23
N ALA A 511 3.12 -4.00 -15.71
CA ALA A 511 2.91 -4.34 -17.11
C ALA A 511 1.80 -5.39 -17.24
N ALA A 512 1.10 -5.39 -18.37
CA ALA A 512 0.15 -6.44 -18.70
C ALA A 512 0.89 -7.76 -18.96
N VAL A 513 0.25 -8.87 -18.63
CA VAL A 513 0.78 -10.22 -18.85
C VAL A 513 -0.26 -11.10 -19.54
N GLY A 514 0.20 -11.94 -20.44
CA GLY A 514 -0.59 -12.96 -21.09
C GLY A 514 -0.97 -14.09 -20.13
N ARG A 515 -1.84 -14.98 -20.62
CA ARG A 515 -2.44 -16.09 -19.87
C ARG A 515 -1.42 -17.04 -19.25
N LEU A 516 -0.31 -17.29 -19.95
CA LEU A 516 0.72 -18.24 -19.54
C LEU A 516 2.08 -17.59 -19.29
N ASP A 517 2.16 -16.25 -19.36
CA ASP A 517 3.39 -15.54 -19.02
C ASP A 517 3.71 -15.79 -17.55
N THR A 518 4.93 -16.25 -17.27
CA THR A 518 5.34 -16.65 -15.92
C THR A 518 6.08 -15.53 -15.19
N VAL A 519 6.52 -14.48 -15.88
CA VAL A 519 7.23 -13.35 -15.27
C VAL A 519 6.27 -12.18 -15.12
N LEU A 520 5.99 -11.81 -13.87
CA LEU A 520 5.14 -10.69 -13.51
C LEU A 520 6.01 -9.51 -13.06
N HIS A 521 5.85 -8.35 -13.71
CA HIS A 521 6.45 -7.11 -13.23
C HIS A 521 5.52 -6.47 -12.21
N VAL A 522 6.00 -6.26 -10.99
CA VAL A 522 5.20 -5.84 -9.83
C VAL A 522 5.79 -4.64 -9.11
N SER A 523 4.92 -3.81 -8.54
CA SER A 523 5.25 -2.80 -7.54
C SER A 523 4.65 -3.22 -6.21
N MET A 524 5.47 -3.77 -5.31
CA MET A 524 5.08 -4.22 -3.98
C MET A 524 6.15 -3.88 -2.95
N ALA A 525 5.72 -3.55 -1.73
CA ALA A 525 6.64 -3.23 -0.62
C ALA A 525 7.13 -4.47 0.12
N ILE A 526 6.27 -5.49 0.22
CA ILE A 526 6.55 -6.78 0.86
C ILE A 526 6.37 -7.85 -0.21
N PHE A 527 7.44 -8.57 -0.52
CA PHE A 527 7.43 -9.65 -1.50
C PHE A 527 7.08 -10.98 -0.82
N PRO A 528 6.29 -11.85 -1.47
CA PRO A 528 6.04 -13.21 -1.00
C PRO A 528 7.31 -14.06 -1.02
N THR A 529 7.29 -15.20 -0.33
CA THR A 529 8.35 -16.20 -0.36
C THR A 529 8.15 -17.18 -1.52
N VAL A 530 9.22 -17.79 -2.01
CA VAL A 530 9.13 -18.89 -2.97
C VAL A 530 8.35 -20.05 -2.36
N GLY A 531 7.33 -20.51 -3.08
CA GLY A 531 6.35 -21.51 -2.64
C GLY A 531 5.00 -20.92 -2.27
N ASP A 532 4.93 -19.62 -1.96
CA ASP A 532 3.70 -18.98 -1.46
C ASP A 532 2.64 -18.81 -2.54
N GLY A 533 1.38 -18.69 -2.09
CA GLY A 533 0.23 -18.36 -2.93
C GLY A 533 0.14 -16.86 -3.23
N LEU A 534 -0.03 -16.54 -4.51
CA LEU A 534 -0.34 -15.20 -5.01
C LEU A 534 -1.70 -15.22 -5.71
N MET A 535 -2.53 -14.21 -5.49
CA MET A 535 -3.83 -14.07 -6.16
C MET A 535 -3.89 -12.75 -6.94
N ILE A 536 -4.28 -12.81 -8.21
CA ILE A 536 -4.60 -11.64 -9.03
C ILE A 536 -5.98 -11.85 -9.63
N ASN A 537 -6.87 -10.88 -9.40
CA ASN A 537 -8.29 -11.06 -9.72
C ASN A 537 -8.80 -12.39 -9.12
N ASP A 538 -9.24 -13.33 -9.95
CA ASP A 538 -9.73 -14.65 -9.52
C ASP A 538 -8.73 -15.79 -9.75
N GLU A 539 -7.53 -15.49 -10.25
CA GLU A 539 -6.47 -16.48 -10.48
C GLU A 539 -5.58 -16.64 -9.26
N ILE A 540 -5.34 -17.89 -8.84
CA ILE A 540 -4.38 -18.27 -7.81
C ILE A 540 -3.12 -18.78 -8.51
N MET A 541 -1.95 -18.39 -8.02
CA MET A 541 -0.64 -18.72 -8.59
C MET A 541 0.31 -19.13 -7.48
N ARG A 542 1.36 -19.86 -7.83
CA ARG A 542 2.49 -20.18 -6.94
C ARG A 542 3.66 -19.28 -7.27
N VAL A 543 4.33 -18.73 -6.27
CA VAL A 543 5.57 -17.97 -6.48
C VAL A 543 6.74 -18.94 -6.63
N ASP A 544 7.37 -18.96 -7.80
CA ASP A 544 8.51 -19.83 -8.11
C ASP A 544 9.87 -19.12 -7.93
N ALA A 545 9.92 -17.80 -8.13
CA ALA A 545 11.11 -16.98 -7.86
C ALA A 545 10.77 -15.51 -7.59
N VAL A 546 11.65 -14.82 -6.86
CA VAL A 546 11.52 -13.40 -6.50
C VAL A 546 12.81 -12.67 -6.85
N ASP A 547 12.73 -11.63 -7.67
CA ASP A 547 13.83 -10.71 -7.97
C ASP A 547 13.42 -9.29 -7.57
N ILE A 548 13.88 -8.87 -6.38
CA ILE A 548 13.53 -7.58 -5.78
C ILE A 548 14.15 -6.40 -6.56
N PRO A 549 15.44 -6.40 -6.95
CA PRO A 549 16.01 -5.32 -7.76
C PRO A 549 15.32 -5.10 -9.11
N ALA A 550 14.89 -6.18 -9.77
CA ALA A 550 14.17 -6.09 -11.04
C ALA A 550 12.67 -5.81 -10.87
N GLY A 551 12.12 -5.95 -9.66
CA GLY A 551 10.69 -5.82 -9.39
C GLY A 551 9.87 -6.91 -10.09
N THR A 552 10.36 -8.15 -10.11
CA THR A 552 9.72 -9.25 -10.83
C THR A 552 9.47 -10.49 -9.97
N LEU A 553 8.34 -11.14 -10.20
CA LEU A 553 8.01 -12.47 -9.68
C LEU A 553 7.96 -13.47 -10.82
N THR A 554 8.57 -14.64 -10.65
CA THR A 554 8.30 -15.80 -11.52
C THR A 554 7.24 -16.65 -10.84
N VAL A 555 6.20 -17.06 -11.58
CA VAL A 555 5.04 -17.76 -11.02
C VAL A 555 4.63 -19.01 -11.82
N GLY A 556 4.10 -20.00 -11.10
CA GLY A 556 3.28 -21.06 -11.64
C GLY A 556 1.83 -20.60 -11.72
N ARG A 557 1.26 -20.56 -12.94
CA ARG A 557 -0.08 -20.02 -13.23
C ARG A 557 -1.21 -20.99 -12.88
N GLY A 558 -2.42 -20.50 -12.62
CA GLY A 558 -3.65 -21.33 -12.52
C GLY A 558 -3.62 -22.47 -11.49
N CYS A 559 -3.19 -22.18 -10.27
CA CYS A 559 -3.16 -23.12 -9.15
C CYS A 559 -4.55 -23.35 -8.51
N MET A 560 -4.65 -24.39 -7.68
CA MET A 560 -5.90 -24.83 -7.02
C MET A 560 -7.06 -24.98 -8.02
N ASP A 561 -8.23 -24.42 -7.73
CA ASP A 561 -9.43 -24.46 -8.57
C ASP A 561 -9.50 -23.34 -9.61
N SER A 562 -8.46 -22.50 -9.74
CA SER A 562 -8.46 -21.34 -10.65
C SER A 562 -8.02 -21.68 -12.08
N LEU A 563 -8.42 -20.85 -13.05
CA LEU A 563 -8.03 -20.94 -14.45
C LEU A 563 -7.02 -19.82 -14.77
N PRO A 564 -5.92 -20.09 -15.50
CA PRO A 564 -4.97 -19.05 -15.88
C PRO A 564 -5.63 -17.99 -16.78
N SER A 565 -5.31 -16.72 -16.59
CA SER A 565 -5.95 -15.59 -17.27
C SER A 565 -4.95 -14.48 -17.65
N GLY A 566 -5.28 -13.63 -18.63
CA GLY A 566 -4.50 -12.42 -18.86
C GLY A 566 -4.77 -11.38 -17.78
N HIS A 567 -3.76 -10.62 -17.37
CA HIS A 567 -3.90 -9.54 -16.39
C HIS A 567 -3.37 -8.22 -16.94
N PHE A 568 -3.97 -7.11 -16.51
CA PHE A 568 -3.61 -5.78 -16.98
C PHE A 568 -2.67 -5.06 -16.00
N ALA A 569 -1.92 -4.09 -16.52
CA ALA A 569 -1.17 -3.17 -15.65
C ALA A 569 -2.14 -2.44 -14.71
N GLY A 570 -1.79 -2.37 -13.42
CA GLY A 570 -2.63 -1.85 -12.35
C GLY A 570 -3.45 -2.90 -11.61
N ASP A 571 -3.58 -4.13 -12.12
CA ASP A 571 -4.28 -5.22 -11.42
C ASP A 571 -3.57 -5.54 -10.09
N ARG A 572 -4.38 -5.79 -9.05
CA ARG A 572 -3.92 -6.00 -7.67
C ARG A 572 -3.43 -7.42 -7.47
N CYS A 573 -2.23 -7.55 -6.90
CA CYS A 573 -1.65 -8.82 -6.46
C CYS A 573 -1.81 -8.96 -4.95
N TRP A 574 -2.26 -10.12 -4.48
CA TRP A 574 -2.45 -10.45 -3.07
C TRP A 574 -1.59 -11.66 -2.70
N ALA A 575 -0.61 -11.49 -1.83
CA ALA A 575 0.14 -12.60 -1.26
C ALA A 575 -0.59 -13.08 0.00
N TYR A 576 -1.48 -14.05 -0.18
CA TYR A 576 -2.54 -14.34 0.79
C TYR A 576 -2.19 -15.45 1.79
N GLN A 577 -1.14 -16.24 1.55
CA GLN A 577 -0.86 -17.50 2.24
C GLN A 577 -0.93 -17.39 3.78
N ASP A 578 -0.26 -16.39 4.36
CA ASP A 578 -0.17 -16.19 5.82
C ASP A 578 -1.07 -15.05 6.34
N ALA A 579 -1.89 -14.44 5.47
CA ALA A 579 -2.65 -13.24 5.78
C ALA A 579 -4.04 -13.25 5.11
N LEU A 580 -4.69 -14.42 5.19
CA LEU A 580 -6.06 -14.68 4.75
C LEU A 580 -6.91 -15.08 5.96
N ASP A 581 -7.54 -14.08 6.58
CA ASP A 581 -8.32 -14.28 7.80
C ASP A 581 -9.71 -14.86 7.51
N SER A 582 -10.29 -15.57 8.47
CA SER A 582 -11.65 -16.11 8.40
C SER A 582 -12.40 -15.83 9.70
N ASP A 583 -13.73 -15.76 9.64
CA ASP A 583 -14.56 -15.69 10.84
C ASP A 583 -14.77 -17.04 11.53
N GLY A 584 -14.27 -18.12 10.93
CA GLY A 584 -14.33 -19.49 11.45
C GLY A 584 -15.74 -20.08 11.46
N LEU A 585 -16.71 -19.47 10.78
CA LEU A 585 -18.08 -19.95 10.71
C LEU A 585 -18.38 -20.67 9.41
N GLU A 586 -19.15 -21.75 9.54
CA GLU A 586 -19.75 -22.44 8.41
C GLU A 586 -20.94 -21.67 7.86
N TYR A 587 -20.94 -21.44 6.55
CA TYR A 587 -22.05 -20.90 5.78
C TYR A 587 -22.49 -21.89 4.71
N LEU A 588 -23.77 -21.89 4.36
CA LEU A 588 -24.29 -22.77 3.33
C LEU A 588 -24.27 -22.10 1.96
N SER A 589 -24.09 -22.90 0.90
CA SER A 589 -24.17 -22.44 -0.48
C SER A 589 -25.48 -21.68 -0.74
N GLY A 590 -25.36 -20.49 -1.33
CA GLY A 590 -26.46 -19.55 -1.56
C GLY A 590 -26.63 -18.50 -0.45
N GLU A 591 -26.07 -18.70 0.74
CA GLU A 591 -26.05 -17.66 1.78
C GLU A 591 -25.12 -16.52 1.39
N THR A 592 -25.51 -15.29 1.75
CA THR A 592 -24.67 -14.11 1.56
C THR A 592 -24.12 -13.65 2.89
N VAL A 593 -22.80 -13.63 3.00
CA VAL A 593 -22.05 -13.09 4.13
C VAL A 593 -21.73 -11.64 3.85
N GLU A 594 -21.99 -10.79 4.83
CA GLU A 594 -21.56 -9.39 4.83
C GLU A 594 -20.47 -9.21 5.88
N ALA A 595 -19.34 -8.62 5.50
CA ALA A 595 -18.23 -8.32 6.39
C ALA A 595 -17.93 -6.82 6.39
N ARG A 596 -17.50 -6.32 7.54
CA ARG A 596 -16.87 -4.99 7.68
C ARG A 596 -15.67 -5.11 8.59
N LEU A 597 -14.65 -4.31 8.30
CA LEU A 597 -13.37 -4.35 8.98
C LEU A 597 -13.19 -3.04 9.74
N LEU A 598 -13.02 -3.13 11.05
CA LEU A 598 -12.79 -1.96 11.90
C LEU A 598 -11.29 -1.84 12.12
N THR A 599 -10.65 -0.94 11.38
CA THR A 599 -9.23 -0.66 11.50
C THR A 599 -8.87 -0.32 12.94
N ARG A 600 -7.79 -0.89 13.45
CA ARG A 600 -7.22 -0.56 14.75
C ARG A 600 -5.85 0.06 14.57
N THR A 601 -5.62 1.12 15.31
CA THR A 601 -4.30 1.73 15.46
C THR A 601 -3.87 1.64 16.91
N SER A 602 -2.71 2.20 17.25
CA SER A 602 -2.26 2.25 18.66
C SER A 602 -3.16 3.10 19.58
N THR A 603 -4.13 3.82 19.03
CA THR A 603 -4.94 4.82 19.77
C THR A 603 -6.43 4.67 19.57
N GLU A 604 -6.91 4.08 18.48
CA GLU A 604 -8.34 3.99 18.19
C GLU A 604 -8.73 2.70 17.45
N THR A 605 -10.04 2.41 17.52
CA THR A 605 -10.72 1.44 16.66
C THR A 605 -11.74 2.22 15.82
N LEU A 606 -11.75 1.99 14.51
CA LEU A 606 -12.67 2.64 13.57
C LEU A 606 -14.12 2.47 14.04
N ALA A 607 -14.95 3.50 13.86
CA ALA A 607 -16.37 3.41 14.14
C ALA A 607 -17.11 2.48 13.16
N GLU A 608 -18.06 1.71 13.69
CA GLU A 608 -18.90 0.77 12.93
C GLU A 608 -19.65 1.37 11.74
N SER A 609 -20.08 2.63 11.86
CA SER A 609 -20.80 3.36 10.81
C SER A 609 -19.88 3.85 9.69
N ALA A 610 -18.57 3.93 9.93
CA ALA A 610 -17.57 4.37 8.96
C ALA A 610 -16.97 3.20 8.16
N ALA A 611 -17.11 1.96 8.63
CA ALA A 611 -16.55 0.78 7.99
C ALA A 611 -17.38 0.35 6.75
N PRO A 612 -16.79 0.28 5.54
CA PRO A 612 -17.50 -0.21 4.36
C PRO A 612 -17.88 -1.68 4.49
N VAL A 613 -19.08 -2.03 4.02
CA VAL A 613 -19.60 -3.40 4.04
C VAL A 613 -19.36 -4.07 2.68
N VAL A 614 -18.63 -5.18 2.68
CA VAL A 614 -18.41 -6.04 1.51
C VAL A 614 -19.25 -7.30 1.64
N LYS A 615 -19.67 -7.86 0.51
CA LYS A 615 -20.57 -9.01 0.45
C LYS A 615 -19.95 -10.15 -0.34
N LEU A 616 -20.19 -11.37 0.10
CA LEU A 616 -19.81 -12.62 -0.58
C LEU A 616 -20.97 -13.60 -0.52
N THR A 617 -21.40 -14.10 -1.67
CA THR A 617 -22.36 -15.20 -1.75
C THR A 617 -21.62 -16.52 -1.86
N MET A 618 -21.92 -17.45 -0.95
CA MET A 618 -21.28 -18.76 -0.91
C MET A 618 -21.72 -19.63 -2.09
N SER A 619 -20.76 -20.32 -2.69
CA SER A 619 -20.93 -21.15 -3.88
C SER A 619 -20.68 -22.64 -3.63
N GLY A 620 -20.29 -23.01 -2.41
CA GLY A 620 -19.82 -24.36 -2.07
C GLY A 620 -18.46 -24.66 -2.68
N ARG A 621 -17.56 -23.65 -2.73
CA ARG A 621 -16.31 -23.67 -3.49
C ARG A 621 -15.44 -24.86 -3.15
N GLN A 622 -15.29 -25.15 -1.85
CA GLN A 622 -14.42 -26.22 -1.36
C GLN A 622 -14.78 -27.60 -1.92
N ALA A 623 -16.08 -27.83 -2.19
CA ALA A 623 -16.58 -29.11 -2.65
C ALA A 623 -16.51 -29.28 -4.17
N ARG A 624 -16.26 -28.23 -4.95
CA ARG A 624 -16.20 -28.31 -6.42
C ARG A 624 -14.93 -29.02 -6.90
N PRO A 625 -15.00 -29.85 -7.95
CA PRO A 625 -13.82 -30.48 -8.52
C PRO A 625 -12.92 -29.43 -9.19
N TYR A 626 -11.61 -29.68 -9.21
CA TYR A 626 -10.68 -28.85 -9.97
C TYR A 626 -10.88 -29.03 -11.46
N LEU A 627 -10.77 -27.94 -12.22
CA LEU A 627 -10.65 -28.00 -13.68
C LEU A 627 -9.34 -28.74 -14.03
N PRO A 628 -9.26 -29.55 -15.11
CA PRO A 628 -8.00 -30.18 -15.46
C PRO A 628 -6.92 -29.15 -15.82
N GLY A 629 -5.67 -29.59 -15.68
CA GLY A 629 -4.49 -28.83 -16.08
C GLY A 629 -4.10 -29.10 -17.53
N ASN A 630 -3.06 -28.38 -17.97
CA ASN A 630 -2.32 -28.53 -19.20
C ASN A 630 -3.23 -28.66 -20.43
N ILE A 631 -4.28 -27.83 -20.44
CA ILE A 631 -5.31 -27.85 -21.47
C ILE A 631 -4.68 -27.41 -22.78
N ARG A 632 -4.77 -28.27 -23.81
CA ARG A 632 -4.25 -28.02 -25.15
C ARG A 632 -5.30 -28.36 -26.18
N VAL A 633 -5.49 -27.47 -27.15
CA VAL A 633 -6.27 -27.77 -28.36
C VAL A 633 -5.29 -27.82 -29.52
N ASN A 634 -5.21 -28.96 -30.20
CA ASN A 634 -4.22 -29.21 -31.27
C ASN A 634 -2.78 -28.87 -30.86
N GLY A 635 -2.42 -29.22 -29.63
CA GLY A 635 -1.09 -28.99 -29.06
C GLY A 635 -0.83 -27.55 -28.56
N VAL A 636 -1.70 -26.58 -28.88
CA VAL A 636 -1.58 -25.19 -28.38
C VAL A 636 -2.14 -25.10 -26.97
N SER A 637 -1.35 -24.59 -26.02
CA SER A 637 -1.74 -24.45 -24.61
C SER A 637 -2.71 -23.29 -24.38
N TYR A 638 -3.83 -23.58 -23.72
CA TYR A 638 -4.86 -22.62 -23.31
C TYR A 638 -5.23 -21.54 -24.37
N PRO A 639 -5.56 -21.91 -25.61
CA PRO A 639 -5.85 -20.94 -26.66
C PRO A 639 -7.18 -20.21 -26.40
N ASP A 640 -7.21 -18.90 -26.66
CA ASP A 640 -8.46 -18.14 -26.75
C ASP A 640 -9.16 -18.37 -28.10
N VAL A 641 -8.37 -18.47 -29.17
CA VAL A 641 -8.80 -18.76 -30.54
C VAL A 641 -7.94 -19.90 -31.09
N VAL A 642 -8.57 -20.92 -31.64
CA VAL A 642 -7.92 -22.09 -32.23
C VAL A 642 -7.68 -21.84 -33.73
N ALA A 643 -6.51 -22.24 -34.23
CA ALA A 643 -6.21 -22.13 -35.65
C ALA A 643 -7.02 -23.14 -36.49
N ASN A 644 -7.15 -22.86 -37.80
CA ASN A 644 -7.72 -23.81 -38.75
C ASN A 644 -6.93 -25.12 -38.75
N ALA A 645 -7.66 -26.24 -38.75
CA ALA A 645 -7.12 -27.59 -38.85
C ALA A 645 -8.17 -28.53 -39.47
N ASP A 646 -7.70 -29.66 -39.97
CA ASP A 646 -8.56 -30.73 -40.53
C ASP A 646 -9.20 -31.57 -39.42
N THR A 647 -8.49 -31.75 -38.31
CA THR A 647 -8.96 -32.46 -37.12
C THR A 647 -8.66 -31.66 -35.86
N PHE A 648 -9.48 -31.88 -34.83
CA PHE A 648 -9.36 -31.18 -33.56
C PHE A 648 -9.25 -32.19 -32.41
N THR A 649 -8.27 -31.99 -31.52
CA THR A 649 -8.06 -32.80 -30.33
C THR A 649 -7.85 -31.91 -29.12
N LEU A 650 -8.60 -32.19 -28.06
CA LEU A 650 -8.45 -31.59 -26.74
C LEU A 650 -7.65 -32.54 -25.86
N ALA A 651 -6.44 -32.13 -25.45
CA ALA A 651 -5.61 -32.85 -24.51
C ALA A 651 -5.57 -32.11 -23.17
N ILE A 652 -5.58 -32.85 -22.07
CA ILE A 652 -5.59 -32.32 -20.71
C ILE A 652 -4.69 -33.15 -19.79
N SER A 653 -4.45 -32.67 -18.58
CA SER A 653 -3.80 -33.41 -17.51
C SER A 653 -4.69 -33.42 -16.28
N HIS A 654 -4.82 -34.58 -15.64
CA HIS A 654 -5.71 -34.71 -14.48
C HIS A 654 -5.23 -33.84 -13.32
N ARG A 655 -6.20 -33.41 -12.51
CA ARG A 655 -5.99 -32.70 -11.26
C ARG A 655 -6.85 -33.34 -10.19
N ASP A 656 -6.33 -33.39 -8.97
CA ASP A 656 -6.99 -33.97 -7.81
C ASP A 656 -6.81 -33.02 -6.63
N ARG A 657 -7.94 -32.49 -6.17
CA ARG A 657 -7.98 -31.50 -5.09
C ARG A 657 -7.43 -32.06 -3.78
N LEU A 658 -7.66 -33.33 -3.49
CA LEU A 658 -7.24 -33.99 -2.26
C LEU A 658 -5.72 -34.25 -2.28
N LEU A 659 -5.19 -34.74 -3.41
CA LEU A 659 -3.75 -35.00 -3.57
C LEU A 659 -2.89 -33.75 -3.77
N GLN A 660 -3.53 -32.60 -3.99
CA GLN A 660 -2.89 -31.30 -4.16
C GLN A 660 -3.14 -30.37 -2.96
N ALA A 661 -3.68 -30.89 -1.85
CA ALA A 661 -4.05 -30.07 -0.69
C ALA A 661 -2.84 -29.41 0.01
N ASP A 662 -1.67 -30.05 -0.04
CA ASP A 662 -0.45 -29.63 0.64
C ASP A 662 0.47 -28.74 -0.22
N ARG A 663 0.15 -28.55 -1.50
CA ARG A 663 1.01 -27.83 -2.44
C ARG A 663 0.25 -27.15 -3.56
N LEU A 664 0.66 -25.92 -3.90
CA LEU A 664 0.22 -25.25 -5.10
C LEU A 664 0.86 -25.90 -6.32
N ILE A 665 0.04 -26.33 -7.29
CA ILE A 665 0.49 -26.95 -8.53
C ILE A 665 0.07 -26.06 -9.69
N GLY A 666 1.04 -25.67 -10.52
CA GLY A 666 0.78 -24.87 -11.72
C GLY A 666 -0.06 -25.63 -12.74
N CYS A 667 -0.84 -24.88 -13.51
CA CYS A 667 -1.73 -25.44 -14.51
C CYS A 667 -0.99 -26.22 -15.61
N THR A 668 0.28 -25.97 -15.87
CA THR A 668 1.07 -26.67 -16.91
C THR A 668 1.76 -27.95 -16.43
N GLU A 669 1.60 -28.30 -15.16
CA GLU A 669 2.25 -29.46 -14.54
C GLU A 669 1.65 -30.78 -15.06
N ASN A 670 2.41 -31.87 -14.89
CA ASN A 670 1.99 -33.20 -15.30
C ASN A 670 0.75 -33.67 -14.51
N SER A 671 0.08 -34.70 -15.05
CA SER A 671 -1.14 -35.27 -14.50
C SER A 671 -0.99 -35.72 -13.03
N ILE A 672 -1.93 -35.31 -12.17
CA ILE A 672 -2.06 -35.73 -10.77
C ILE A 672 -3.54 -36.11 -10.55
N GLY A 673 -3.81 -37.37 -10.18
CA GLY A 673 -5.18 -37.88 -10.08
C GLY A 673 -5.67 -38.57 -11.37
N PRO A 674 -6.97 -38.48 -11.72
CA PRO A 674 -7.97 -37.51 -11.23
C PRO A 674 -8.52 -37.84 -9.85
N GLU A 675 -9.18 -36.87 -9.20
CA GLU A 675 -9.95 -37.14 -7.99
C GLU A 675 -11.04 -38.19 -8.29
N PRO A 676 -11.20 -39.25 -7.48
CA PRO A 676 -12.16 -40.31 -7.74
C PRO A 676 -13.57 -39.79 -8.04
N GLY A 677 -14.17 -40.29 -9.13
CA GLY A 677 -15.50 -39.88 -9.58
C GLY A 677 -15.55 -38.61 -10.43
N THR A 678 -14.40 -38.03 -10.80
CA THR A 678 -14.36 -36.86 -11.68
C THR A 678 -14.51 -37.25 -13.15
N GLU A 679 -15.41 -36.57 -13.85
CA GLU A 679 -15.59 -36.61 -15.31
C GLU A 679 -15.35 -35.21 -15.90
N TYR A 680 -14.97 -35.14 -17.17
CA TYR A 680 -14.82 -33.91 -17.94
C TYR A 680 -16.01 -33.75 -18.88
N VAL A 681 -16.69 -32.62 -18.78
CA VAL A 681 -17.80 -32.23 -19.64
C VAL A 681 -17.27 -31.25 -20.68
N VAL A 682 -17.21 -31.71 -21.92
CA VAL A 682 -16.75 -30.93 -23.08
C VAL A 682 -17.96 -30.62 -23.96
N LYS A 683 -18.09 -29.38 -24.44
CA LYS A 683 -19.21 -28.98 -25.31
C LYS A 683 -18.76 -28.11 -26.46
N LEU A 684 -19.49 -28.20 -27.57
CA LEU A 684 -19.43 -27.26 -28.68
C LEU A 684 -20.72 -26.45 -28.72
N ILE A 685 -20.59 -25.13 -28.72
CA ILE A 685 -21.73 -24.20 -28.73
C ILE A 685 -21.62 -23.31 -29.97
N ALA A 686 -22.61 -23.35 -30.85
CA ALA A 686 -22.64 -22.46 -32.03
C ALA A 686 -22.85 -21.01 -31.58
N GLN A 687 -21.95 -20.10 -31.95
CA GLN A 687 -22.00 -18.71 -31.46
C GLN A 687 -23.20 -17.94 -32.02
N SER A 688 -23.62 -18.21 -33.26
CA SER A 688 -24.75 -17.50 -33.89
C SER A 688 -26.09 -17.74 -33.20
N THR A 689 -26.29 -18.95 -32.64
CA THR A 689 -27.56 -19.36 -32.03
C THR A 689 -27.48 -19.53 -30.51
N GLY A 690 -26.28 -19.67 -29.96
CA GLY A 690 -26.06 -20.04 -28.55
C GLY A 690 -26.43 -21.49 -28.23
N ASN A 691 -26.73 -22.32 -29.23
CA ASN A 691 -27.14 -23.70 -29.03
C ASN A 691 -25.93 -24.62 -28.82
N GLU A 692 -26.06 -25.55 -27.87
CA GLU A 692 -25.15 -26.69 -27.73
C GLU A 692 -25.39 -27.67 -28.89
N VAL A 693 -24.38 -27.84 -29.74
CA VAL A 693 -24.44 -28.75 -30.91
C VAL A 693 -23.81 -30.10 -30.62
N TRP A 694 -22.95 -30.18 -29.59
CA TRP A 694 -22.35 -31.42 -29.12
C TRP A 694 -21.91 -31.31 -27.66
N SER A 695 -21.95 -32.44 -26.96
CA SER A 695 -21.51 -32.57 -25.57
C SER A 695 -21.03 -33.99 -25.29
N LEU A 696 -19.93 -34.11 -24.54
CA LEU A 696 -19.35 -35.37 -24.09
C LEU A 696 -19.01 -35.27 -22.60
N ALA A 697 -19.36 -36.30 -21.85
CA ALA A 697 -18.83 -36.55 -20.51
C ALA A 697 -17.87 -37.74 -20.59
N THR A 698 -16.59 -37.55 -20.23
CA THR A 698 -15.56 -38.59 -20.29
C THR A 698 -14.55 -38.44 -19.16
N SER A 699 -13.86 -39.51 -18.79
CA SER A 699 -12.68 -39.47 -17.93
C SER A 699 -11.36 -39.38 -18.71
N ASP A 700 -11.41 -39.40 -20.04
CA ASP A 700 -10.21 -39.47 -20.89
C ASP A 700 -9.42 -38.16 -20.87
N ALA A 701 -8.09 -38.29 -20.90
CA ALA A 701 -7.18 -37.15 -20.95
C ALA A 701 -6.92 -36.61 -22.38
N SER A 702 -7.33 -37.37 -23.40
CA SER A 702 -7.21 -36.99 -24.81
C SER A 702 -8.55 -37.24 -25.48
N ILE A 703 -9.15 -36.17 -26.00
CA ILE A 703 -10.53 -36.15 -26.46
C ILE A 703 -10.53 -35.66 -27.91
N PRO A 704 -10.82 -36.53 -28.89
CA PRO A 704 -11.07 -36.08 -30.25
C PRO A 704 -12.35 -35.24 -30.27
N LEU A 705 -12.27 -34.05 -30.89
CA LEU A 705 -13.41 -33.15 -31.04
C LEU A 705 -14.07 -33.40 -32.40
N PRO A 706 -15.38 -33.69 -32.44
CA PRO A 706 -16.12 -33.94 -33.67
C PRO A 706 -16.40 -32.63 -34.42
N TYR A 707 -15.36 -32.01 -34.95
CA TYR A 707 -15.42 -30.68 -35.56
C TYR A 707 -14.54 -30.61 -36.81
N VAL A 708 -15.05 -29.97 -37.85
CA VAL A 708 -14.31 -29.71 -39.10
C VAL A 708 -14.46 -28.26 -39.53
N THR A 709 -13.42 -27.70 -40.16
CA THR A 709 -13.41 -26.33 -40.65
C THR A 709 -14.16 -26.18 -41.99
N GLY A 710 -14.86 -25.06 -42.17
CA GLY A 710 -15.57 -24.74 -43.42
C GLY A 710 -16.87 -25.52 -43.69
N GLY A 711 -17.37 -25.40 -44.93
CA GLY A 711 -18.67 -25.94 -45.38
C GLY A 711 -19.75 -24.88 -45.60
N ASP A 712 -20.84 -25.25 -46.27
CA ASP A 712 -21.94 -24.34 -46.65
C ASP A 712 -22.72 -23.76 -45.45
N ASP A 713 -22.63 -24.41 -44.29
CA ASP A 713 -23.25 -24.00 -43.01
C ASP A 713 -22.20 -23.71 -41.91
N ALA A 714 -20.97 -23.35 -42.29
CA ALA A 714 -19.89 -23.09 -41.33
C ALA A 714 -20.23 -21.93 -40.40
N ASP A 715 -20.13 -22.17 -39.10
CA ASP A 715 -20.31 -21.16 -38.05
C ASP A 715 -19.14 -21.20 -37.05
N VAL A 716 -18.91 -20.10 -36.36
CA VAL A 716 -17.94 -20.04 -35.27
C VAL A 716 -18.53 -20.76 -34.06
N HIS A 717 -17.75 -21.66 -33.46
CA HIS A 717 -18.19 -22.44 -32.30
C HIS A 717 -17.32 -22.12 -31.09
N THR A 718 -17.91 -22.14 -29.90
CA THR A 718 -17.18 -22.08 -28.63
C THR A 718 -17.01 -23.50 -28.08
N LEU A 719 -15.76 -23.95 -27.97
CA LEU A 719 -15.39 -25.12 -27.20
C LEU A 719 -15.42 -24.76 -25.72
N THR A 720 -16.12 -25.54 -24.90
CA THR A 720 -16.12 -25.39 -23.44
C THR A 720 -15.69 -26.67 -22.75
N LEU A 721 -15.00 -26.55 -21.63
CA LEU A 721 -14.55 -27.67 -20.79
C LEU A 721 -14.81 -27.35 -19.31
N GLN A 722 -15.38 -28.31 -18.58
CA GLN A 722 -15.60 -28.28 -17.12
C GLN A 722 -15.35 -29.65 -16.51
N SER A 723 -15.02 -29.71 -15.22
CA SER A 723 -15.03 -30.97 -14.46
C SER A 723 -16.36 -31.16 -13.74
N ARG A 724 -16.84 -32.39 -13.64
CA ARG A 724 -18.04 -32.79 -12.89
C ARG A 724 -17.68 -33.89 -11.90
N ARG A 725 -18.10 -33.73 -10.64
CA ARG A 725 -17.99 -34.77 -9.59
C ARG A 725 -19.18 -34.65 -8.65
N ASP A 726 -19.85 -35.75 -8.34
CA ASP A 726 -20.99 -35.81 -7.40
C ASP A 726 -22.11 -34.76 -7.69
N GLY A 727 -22.35 -34.48 -8.98
CA GLY A 727 -23.33 -33.48 -9.42
C GLY A 727 -22.87 -32.02 -9.33
N LEU A 728 -21.65 -31.75 -8.83
CA LEU A 728 -21.03 -30.42 -8.80
C LEU A 728 -20.12 -30.21 -10.01
N MET A 729 -20.19 -29.00 -10.57
CA MET A 729 -19.29 -28.56 -11.64
C MET A 729 -18.11 -27.77 -11.06
N SER A 730 -16.96 -27.82 -11.73
CA SER A 730 -15.80 -26.98 -11.44
C SER A 730 -16.19 -25.50 -11.39
N LEU A 731 -15.46 -24.73 -10.57
CA LEU A 731 -15.77 -23.32 -10.33
C LEU A 731 -15.73 -22.51 -11.63
N TYR A 732 -14.75 -22.77 -12.49
CA TYR A 732 -14.61 -22.13 -13.79
C TYR A 732 -14.85 -23.11 -14.94
N SER A 733 -15.01 -22.55 -16.14
CA SER A 733 -15.08 -23.26 -17.41
C SER A 733 -14.01 -22.71 -18.34
N PHE A 734 -13.18 -23.59 -18.91
CA PHE A 734 -12.29 -23.21 -19.99
C PHE A 734 -13.12 -23.00 -21.26
N ARG A 735 -12.75 -21.99 -22.05
CA ARG A 735 -13.39 -21.66 -23.32
C ARG A 735 -12.35 -21.34 -24.38
N ALA A 736 -12.56 -21.83 -25.60
CA ALA A 736 -11.80 -21.45 -26.78
C ALA A 736 -12.74 -21.26 -27.97
N GLU A 737 -12.49 -20.25 -28.79
CA GLU A 737 -13.17 -20.07 -30.06
C GLU A 737 -12.55 -20.99 -31.11
N LEU A 738 -13.37 -21.85 -31.72
CA LEU A 738 -13.00 -22.64 -32.87
C LEU A 738 -13.25 -21.83 -34.15
N PRO A 739 -12.42 -22.03 -35.20
CA PRO A 739 -12.64 -21.39 -36.49
C PRO A 739 -14.01 -21.78 -37.09
N ALA A 740 -14.50 -20.97 -38.03
CA ALA A 740 -15.78 -21.25 -38.70
C ALA A 740 -15.79 -22.67 -39.29
N GLY A 741 -16.78 -23.46 -38.89
CA GLY A 741 -16.84 -24.89 -39.17
C GLY A 741 -18.16 -25.50 -38.71
N ARG A 742 -18.20 -26.82 -38.61
CA ARG A 742 -19.42 -27.56 -38.23
C ARG A 742 -19.10 -28.78 -37.38
N TYR A 743 -20.03 -29.14 -36.52
CA TYR A 743 -20.03 -30.41 -35.82
C TYR A 743 -20.18 -31.58 -36.82
N GLN A 744 -19.41 -32.65 -36.61
CA GLN A 744 -19.47 -33.90 -37.39
C GLN A 744 -19.62 -35.11 -36.47
N ALA A 745 -20.84 -35.66 -36.37
CA ALA A 745 -21.18 -36.73 -35.42
C ALA A 745 -20.50 -38.09 -35.69
N PHE A 746 -19.98 -38.73 -34.63
CA PHE A 746 -19.67 -40.16 -34.54
C PHE A 746 -20.05 -40.69 -33.14
N PRO A 747 -20.51 -41.95 -32.96
CA PRO A 747 -20.63 -43.02 -33.94
C PRO A 747 -21.76 -42.83 -34.95
N ILE A 748 -21.58 -43.41 -36.13
CA ILE A 748 -22.64 -43.54 -37.12
C ILE A 748 -23.26 -44.93 -36.95
N THR A 749 -24.52 -45.01 -36.57
CA THR A 749 -25.29 -46.27 -36.59
C THR A 749 -26.17 -46.30 -37.82
N VAL A 750 -26.00 -47.31 -38.64
CA VAL A 750 -26.77 -47.57 -39.86
C VAL A 750 -27.56 -48.86 -39.66
N THR A 751 -28.89 -48.83 -39.80
CA THR A 751 -29.71 -50.05 -39.82
C THR A 751 -30.14 -50.36 -41.25
N LEU A 752 -29.74 -51.53 -41.73
CA LEU A 752 -29.94 -52.04 -43.08
C LEU A 752 -30.95 -53.18 -43.05
N SER A 753 -31.96 -53.14 -43.91
CA SER A 753 -32.78 -54.31 -44.22
C SER A 753 -32.22 -54.98 -45.46
N LEU A 754 -31.69 -56.18 -45.34
CA LEU A 754 -31.05 -56.89 -46.45
C LEU A 754 -31.86 -58.13 -46.84
N THR A 755 -31.90 -58.43 -48.13
CA THR A 755 -32.42 -59.71 -48.63
C THR A 755 -31.26 -60.53 -49.17
N ILE A 756 -31.02 -61.70 -48.56
CA ILE A 756 -29.94 -62.60 -48.95
C ILE A 756 -30.34 -63.34 -50.21
N VAL A 757 -29.47 -63.34 -51.22
CA VAL A 757 -29.64 -64.15 -52.43
C VAL A 757 -28.45 -65.10 -52.59
N ASP A 758 -28.71 -66.26 -53.19
CA ASP A 758 -27.68 -67.22 -53.57
C ASP A 758 -26.74 -66.56 -54.59
N GLY A 759 -25.43 -66.60 -54.37
CA GLY A 759 -24.51 -65.92 -55.27
C GLY A 759 -24.40 -66.59 -56.66
N SER A 760 -24.86 -67.83 -56.82
CA SER A 760 -25.05 -68.45 -58.13
C SER A 760 -26.23 -67.82 -58.89
N ASP A 761 -27.32 -67.48 -58.21
CA ASP A 761 -28.46 -66.77 -58.81
C ASP A 761 -28.03 -65.36 -59.27
N TRP A 762 -27.21 -64.66 -58.47
CA TRP A 762 -26.63 -63.37 -58.83
C TRP A 762 -25.73 -63.43 -60.08
N ALA A 763 -24.84 -64.43 -60.15
CA ALA A 763 -23.93 -64.60 -61.28
C ALA A 763 -24.66 -64.84 -62.61
N THR A 764 -25.83 -65.50 -62.57
CA THR A 764 -26.64 -65.76 -63.78
C THR A 764 -27.44 -64.55 -64.29
N ALA A 765 -27.62 -63.50 -63.48
CA ALA A 765 -28.43 -62.32 -63.83
C ALA A 765 -27.61 -61.13 -64.39
N THR A 766 -26.29 -61.27 -64.47
CA THR A 766 -25.33 -60.21 -64.84
C THR A 766 -24.75 -60.45 -66.24
N PRO A 767 -24.62 -59.44 -67.14
CA PRO A 767 -24.15 -59.66 -68.51
C PRO A 767 -22.79 -60.36 -68.59
N GLU A 768 -22.78 -61.54 -69.20
CA GLU A 768 -21.57 -62.25 -69.63
C GLU A 768 -20.86 -61.45 -70.73
N ASP A 769 -19.72 -60.82 -70.44
CA ASP A 769 -18.65 -60.70 -71.45
C ASP A 769 -17.23 -60.47 -70.91
N THR A 770 -16.88 -61.05 -69.75
CA THR A 770 -15.47 -61.34 -69.46
C THR A 770 -15.34 -62.81 -69.07
N THR A 771 -14.22 -63.44 -69.47
CA THR A 771 -13.95 -64.90 -69.40
C THR A 771 -13.90 -65.53 -68.00
N THR A 772 -14.38 -64.81 -67.00
CA THR A 772 -14.68 -65.23 -65.63
C THR A 772 -16.01 -64.56 -65.31
N GLY A 773 -17.10 -65.32 -65.12
CA GLY A 773 -18.47 -64.79 -64.93
C GLY A 773 -18.67 -64.00 -63.63
N ALA A 774 -17.91 -62.93 -63.46
CA ALA A 774 -17.80 -62.12 -62.27
C ALA A 774 -17.65 -60.64 -62.64
N VAL A 775 -18.23 -59.78 -61.82
CA VAL A 775 -17.98 -58.34 -61.85
C VAL A 775 -16.51 -58.11 -61.41
N PRO A 776 -15.65 -57.47 -62.23
CA PRO A 776 -14.21 -57.25 -61.94
C PRO A 776 -13.92 -56.71 -60.54
N GLU A 777 -14.82 -55.90 -60.01
CA GLU A 777 -14.73 -55.25 -58.71
C GLU A 777 -14.93 -56.24 -57.56
N LEU A 778 -15.84 -57.22 -57.68
CA LEU A 778 -15.97 -58.29 -56.68
C LEU A 778 -14.78 -59.26 -56.71
N HIS A 779 -14.19 -59.45 -57.89
CA HIS A 779 -12.94 -60.20 -58.02
C HIS A 779 -11.79 -59.51 -57.27
N ALA A 780 -11.62 -58.21 -57.48
CA ALA A 780 -10.62 -57.42 -56.78
C ALA A 780 -10.85 -57.39 -55.25
N ILE A 781 -12.11 -57.28 -54.81
CA ILE A 781 -12.47 -57.37 -53.38
C ILE A 781 -12.08 -58.73 -52.80
N ALA A 782 -12.34 -59.84 -53.50
CA ALA A 782 -12.00 -61.17 -53.01
C ALA A 782 -10.50 -61.42 -52.98
N ASP A 783 -9.77 -60.99 -54.01
CA ASP A 783 -8.31 -61.07 -54.04
C ASP A 783 -7.72 -60.28 -52.85
N ALA A 784 -8.22 -59.07 -52.60
CA ALA A 784 -7.81 -58.25 -51.47
C ALA A 784 -8.20 -58.84 -50.10
N ALA A 785 -9.32 -59.56 -50.02
CA ALA A 785 -9.75 -60.29 -48.82
C ALA A 785 -9.00 -61.62 -48.61
N GLY A 786 -8.05 -61.98 -49.47
CA GLY A 786 -7.21 -63.18 -49.33
C GLY A 786 -7.83 -64.46 -49.90
N VAL A 787 -8.83 -64.36 -50.78
CA VAL A 787 -9.43 -65.50 -51.47
C VAL A 787 -8.48 -66.01 -52.56
N THR A 788 -7.91 -67.21 -52.37
CA THR A 788 -6.81 -67.72 -53.23
C THR A 788 -7.25 -68.30 -54.58
N VAL A 789 -8.53 -68.64 -54.73
CA VAL A 789 -9.13 -69.13 -55.98
C VAL A 789 -10.44 -68.39 -56.14
N TRP A 790 -10.63 -67.71 -57.26
CA TRP A 790 -11.87 -66.97 -57.49
C TRP A 790 -13.06 -67.90 -57.77
N TYR A 791 -14.12 -67.70 -56.99
CA TYR A 791 -15.47 -68.22 -57.21
C TYR A 791 -16.49 -67.14 -56.81
N PRO A 792 -17.69 -67.13 -57.41
CA PRO A 792 -18.78 -66.28 -56.94
C PRO A 792 -19.00 -66.51 -55.44
N PRO A 793 -19.31 -65.46 -54.65
CA PRO A 793 -19.65 -65.66 -53.24
C PRO A 793 -20.82 -66.65 -53.12
N ASP A 794 -20.88 -67.41 -52.04
CA ASP A 794 -22.00 -68.32 -51.79
C ASP A 794 -23.29 -67.53 -51.51
N LEU A 795 -23.15 -66.37 -50.85
CA LEU A 795 -24.25 -65.47 -50.53
C LEU A 795 -23.86 -64.01 -50.79
N VAL A 796 -24.81 -63.24 -51.32
CA VAL A 796 -24.68 -61.78 -51.47
C VAL A 796 -25.95 -61.07 -51.00
N ALA A 797 -25.80 -59.89 -50.40
CA ALA A 797 -26.95 -59.10 -49.94
C ALA A 797 -27.49 -58.20 -51.08
N SER A 798 -28.77 -58.39 -51.43
CA SER A 798 -29.48 -57.53 -52.38
C SER A 798 -29.97 -56.23 -51.71
N GLY A 799 -29.90 -55.11 -52.45
CA GLY A 799 -30.26 -53.76 -51.96
C GLY A 799 -29.08 -52.83 -51.62
N LEU A 800 -27.84 -53.29 -51.84
CA LEU A 800 -26.59 -52.53 -51.72
C LEU A 800 -26.08 -52.08 -53.10
N SER A 801 -25.29 -51.01 -53.13
CA SER A 801 -24.70 -50.47 -54.36
C SER A 801 -23.41 -51.22 -54.69
N ILE A 802 -23.45 -52.17 -55.62
CA ILE A 802 -22.21 -52.80 -56.13
C ILE A 802 -21.27 -51.68 -56.60
N PRO A 803 -19.95 -51.74 -56.29
CA PRO A 803 -19.00 -50.78 -56.84
C PRO A 803 -19.15 -50.80 -58.37
N ALA A 804 -19.69 -49.73 -58.95
CA ALA A 804 -20.16 -49.72 -60.32
C ALA A 804 -19.75 -48.41 -60.97
N ASP A 805 -18.53 -48.39 -61.49
CA ASP A 805 -18.07 -47.24 -62.28
C ASP A 805 -18.17 -47.53 -63.80
N ASP A 806 -18.31 -48.78 -64.24
CA ASP A 806 -18.21 -49.13 -65.67
C ASP A 806 -19.32 -50.04 -66.26
N ILE A 807 -20.46 -50.27 -65.59
CA ILE A 807 -21.53 -51.13 -66.13
C ILE A 807 -22.84 -50.34 -66.37
N GLU A 808 -23.19 -50.10 -67.64
CA GLU A 808 -24.53 -49.61 -68.03
C GLU A 808 -25.58 -50.73 -67.88
N TRP A 809 -26.40 -50.64 -66.84
CA TRP A 809 -27.48 -51.61 -66.60
C TRP A 809 -28.82 -51.20 -67.23
N PRO A 810 -29.61 -52.16 -67.77
CA PRO A 810 -30.98 -51.89 -68.19
C PRO A 810 -31.85 -51.48 -66.98
N ALA A 811 -32.58 -50.38 -67.13
CA ALA A 811 -33.46 -49.85 -66.08
C ALA A 811 -34.46 -50.90 -65.57
N GLY A 812 -34.42 -51.19 -64.26
CA GLY A 812 -35.40 -52.02 -63.55
C GLY A 812 -34.95 -53.41 -63.11
N THR A 813 -33.66 -53.75 -63.18
CA THR A 813 -33.15 -55.07 -62.74
C THR A 813 -32.56 -55.11 -61.33
N TRP A 814 -32.19 -53.95 -60.76
CA TRP A 814 -31.74 -53.85 -59.37
C TRP A 814 -32.63 -52.89 -58.57
N PRO A 815 -33.01 -53.23 -57.33
CA PRO A 815 -33.71 -52.29 -56.46
C PRO A 815 -32.78 -51.12 -56.13
N THR A 816 -33.17 -49.90 -56.47
CA THR A 816 -32.54 -48.67 -55.97
C THR A 816 -32.52 -48.72 -54.45
N SER A 817 -31.35 -48.61 -53.83
CA SER A 817 -31.24 -48.51 -52.38
C SER A 817 -31.93 -47.21 -51.93
N PRO A 818 -33.00 -47.25 -51.12
CA PRO A 818 -33.72 -46.04 -50.70
C PRO A 818 -33.03 -45.29 -49.55
N TRP A 819 -31.81 -45.70 -49.17
CA TRP A 819 -31.15 -45.26 -47.96
C TRP A 819 -29.83 -44.54 -48.30
N SER A 820 -29.61 -43.34 -47.75
CA SER A 820 -28.34 -42.62 -47.85
C SER A 820 -27.49 -42.90 -46.61
N PHE A 821 -26.27 -43.40 -46.79
CA PHE A 821 -25.47 -44.07 -45.77
C PHE A 821 -24.29 -43.21 -45.28
N GLY A 822 -24.57 -42.15 -44.52
CA GLY A 822 -23.52 -41.31 -43.93
C GLY A 822 -22.47 -40.83 -44.97
N THR A 823 -21.21 -40.74 -44.56
CA THR A 823 -20.08 -40.40 -45.44
C THR A 823 -19.44 -41.60 -46.14
N HIS A 824 -19.75 -42.83 -45.71
CA HIS A 824 -19.20 -44.09 -46.24
C HIS A 824 -20.33 -45.05 -46.59
N PRO A 825 -20.87 -44.99 -47.81
CA PRO A 825 -21.93 -45.89 -48.20
C PRO A 825 -21.48 -47.35 -48.25
N VAL A 826 -22.41 -48.23 -47.88
CA VAL A 826 -22.18 -49.67 -47.97
C VAL A 826 -22.29 -50.08 -49.43
N LEU A 827 -21.18 -50.56 -49.97
CA LEU A 827 -21.08 -50.99 -51.35
C LEU A 827 -21.54 -52.45 -51.51
N ALA A 828 -20.97 -53.38 -50.73
CA ALA A 828 -21.35 -54.79 -50.85
C ALA A 828 -21.15 -55.57 -49.53
N ILE A 829 -21.95 -56.62 -49.35
CA ILE A 829 -21.75 -57.66 -48.35
C ILE A 829 -21.80 -59.01 -49.06
N ALA A 830 -20.72 -59.78 -48.93
CA ALA A 830 -20.57 -61.08 -49.57
C ALA A 830 -19.95 -62.10 -48.61
N GLN A 831 -20.35 -63.37 -48.74
CA GLN A 831 -19.83 -64.47 -47.93
C GLN A 831 -19.29 -65.60 -48.81
N TRP A 832 -18.12 -66.13 -48.47
CA TRP A 832 -17.44 -67.24 -49.12
C TRP A 832 -17.17 -68.36 -48.12
N THR A 833 -17.51 -69.61 -48.45
CA THR A 833 -17.42 -70.76 -47.52
C THR A 833 -16.31 -71.75 -47.86
N GLU A 834 -15.78 -71.76 -49.09
CA GLU A 834 -14.66 -72.64 -49.49
C GLU A 834 -13.25 -72.15 -49.05
N THR A 835 -13.14 -71.25 -48.06
CA THR A 835 -11.84 -70.94 -47.42
C THR A 835 -11.63 -71.85 -46.19
N SER A 836 -10.59 -71.61 -45.37
CA SER A 836 -10.37 -72.38 -44.11
C SER A 836 -11.51 -72.24 -43.07
N GLY A 837 -12.58 -71.52 -43.41
CA GLY A 837 -13.86 -71.32 -42.72
C GLY A 837 -14.79 -70.41 -43.57
N PRO A 838 -16.00 -70.07 -43.10
CA PRO A 838 -16.79 -69.00 -43.73
C PRO A 838 -16.08 -67.65 -43.57
N LEU A 839 -15.91 -66.91 -44.66
CA LEU A 839 -15.36 -65.56 -44.70
C LEU A 839 -16.45 -64.60 -45.18
N THR A 840 -16.81 -63.62 -44.35
CA THR A 840 -17.71 -62.54 -44.76
C THR A 840 -16.91 -61.26 -44.98
N VAL A 841 -17.20 -60.55 -46.07
CA VAL A 841 -16.58 -59.28 -46.43
C VAL A 841 -17.64 -58.19 -46.56
N LEU A 842 -17.40 -57.04 -45.92
CA LEU A 842 -18.14 -55.80 -46.11
C LEU A 842 -17.24 -54.78 -46.80
N ALA A 843 -17.71 -54.18 -47.89
CA ALA A 843 -17.02 -53.10 -48.59
C ALA A 843 -17.73 -51.75 -48.35
N LEU A 844 -16.96 -50.73 -47.96
CA LEU A 844 -17.40 -49.34 -47.82
C LEU A 844 -16.67 -48.44 -48.81
N GLU A 845 -17.35 -47.45 -49.37
CA GLU A 845 -16.72 -46.43 -50.23
C GLU A 845 -15.84 -45.47 -49.41
N GLY A 846 -14.70 -45.09 -49.98
CA GLY A 846 -13.68 -44.23 -49.39
C GLY A 846 -12.70 -44.93 -48.45
N ASP A 847 -11.73 -44.17 -47.93
CA ASP A 847 -10.83 -44.62 -46.86
C ASP A 847 -11.53 -44.59 -45.49
N ALA A 848 -11.91 -45.78 -45.02
CA ALA A 848 -12.52 -46.04 -43.72
C ALA A 848 -11.62 -46.90 -42.83
N SER A 849 -10.33 -47.03 -43.15
CA SER A 849 -9.37 -47.89 -42.43
C SER A 849 -9.18 -47.48 -40.95
N ALA A 850 -9.48 -46.23 -40.62
CA ALA A 850 -9.44 -45.68 -39.26
C ALA A 850 -10.69 -46.02 -38.42
N LEU A 851 -11.69 -46.73 -38.96
CA LEU A 851 -12.92 -47.06 -38.27
C LEU A 851 -12.86 -48.47 -37.63
N LEU A 852 -13.60 -48.62 -36.52
CA LEU A 852 -14.07 -49.88 -35.96
C LEU A 852 -15.49 -50.10 -36.45
N LEU A 853 -15.75 -51.33 -36.86
CA LEU A 853 -17.04 -51.76 -37.37
C LEU A 853 -17.58 -52.86 -36.46
N ASP A 854 -18.72 -52.59 -35.83
CA ASP A 854 -19.52 -53.61 -35.17
C ASP A 854 -20.77 -53.85 -36.01
N SER A 855 -21.20 -55.11 -36.13
CA SER A 855 -22.51 -55.42 -36.75
C SER A 855 -23.34 -56.38 -35.93
N ALA A 856 -24.67 -56.32 -36.04
CA ALA A 856 -25.56 -57.28 -35.41
C ALA A 856 -26.74 -57.63 -36.32
N THR A 857 -27.09 -58.92 -36.39
CA THR A 857 -28.23 -59.46 -37.13
C THR A 857 -29.40 -59.68 -36.15
N GLY A 858 -30.44 -58.84 -36.23
CA GLY A 858 -31.56 -58.91 -35.28
C GLY A 858 -31.12 -58.77 -33.81
N PRO A 859 -31.60 -59.62 -32.87
CA PRO A 859 -31.22 -59.59 -31.46
C PRO A 859 -29.95 -60.40 -31.12
N ALA A 860 -29.18 -60.83 -32.12
CA ALA A 860 -27.97 -61.63 -31.92
C ALA A 860 -26.81 -60.81 -31.32
N ALA A 861 -25.76 -61.51 -30.86
CA ALA A 861 -24.53 -60.88 -30.38
C ALA A 861 -23.84 -60.07 -31.49
N ALA A 862 -23.10 -59.02 -31.10
CA ALA A 862 -22.31 -58.23 -32.03
C ALA A 862 -21.21 -59.08 -32.67
N ILE A 863 -21.04 -58.90 -33.97
CA ILE A 863 -20.01 -59.52 -34.80
C ILE A 863 -18.89 -58.49 -34.90
N GLU A 864 -17.71 -58.89 -34.48
CA GLU A 864 -16.48 -58.12 -34.60
C GLU A 864 -15.88 -58.34 -35.99
N TRP A 865 -15.47 -57.23 -36.60
CA TRP A 865 -14.81 -57.23 -37.90
C TRP A 865 -13.33 -56.93 -37.73
N ASP A 866 -12.52 -57.49 -38.63
CA ASP A 866 -11.10 -57.21 -38.75
C ASP A 866 -10.85 -55.74 -39.10
N ALA A 867 -9.58 -55.34 -39.05
CA ALA A 867 -9.19 -54.00 -39.48
C ALA A 867 -9.49 -53.75 -40.95
N GLY A 868 -10.16 -52.62 -41.22
CA GLY A 868 -10.46 -52.18 -42.58
C GLY A 868 -9.18 -52.02 -43.40
N ILE A 869 -9.15 -52.62 -44.58
CA ILE A 869 -8.05 -52.51 -45.55
C ILE A 869 -8.50 -51.57 -46.66
N TYR A 870 -7.88 -50.40 -46.77
CA TYR A 870 -8.17 -49.46 -47.84
C TYR A 870 -7.48 -49.85 -49.15
N LEU A 871 -8.29 -49.99 -50.21
CA LEU A 871 -7.90 -50.28 -51.58
C LEU A 871 -7.94 -48.99 -52.38
N ALA A 872 -6.83 -48.27 -52.40
CA ALA A 872 -6.73 -46.95 -53.03
C ALA A 872 -7.07 -46.92 -54.52
N GLU A 873 -6.92 -48.05 -55.24
CA GLU A 873 -7.24 -48.16 -56.67
C GLU A 873 -8.76 -48.19 -56.95
N MET A 874 -9.55 -48.57 -55.96
CA MET A 874 -11.02 -48.69 -56.05
C MET A 874 -11.75 -47.70 -55.15
N ASP A 875 -11.01 -46.82 -54.48
CA ASP A 875 -11.49 -45.95 -53.40
C ASP A 875 -12.46 -46.66 -52.45
N THR A 876 -12.07 -47.84 -51.96
CA THR A 876 -12.94 -48.73 -51.18
C THR A 876 -12.18 -49.31 -50.00
N THR A 877 -12.80 -49.40 -48.84
CA THR A 877 -12.26 -50.10 -47.66
C THR A 877 -13.01 -51.41 -47.43
N ILE A 878 -12.26 -52.52 -47.30
CA ILE A 878 -12.83 -53.84 -47.02
C ILE A 878 -12.64 -54.23 -45.55
N PHE A 879 -13.70 -54.77 -44.94
CA PHE A 879 -13.69 -55.35 -43.60
C PHE A 879 -14.00 -56.84 -43.71
N THR A 880 -13.26 -57.69 -43.00
CA THR A 880 -13.42 -59.16 -43.03
C THR A 880 -13.83 -59.71 -41.67
N THR A 881 -14.49 -60.87 -41.66
CA THR A 881 -14.74 -61.65 -40.44
C THR A 881 -14.88 -63.12 -40.77
N ASP A 882 -14.40 -64.00 -39.89
CA ASP A 882 -14.54 -65.46 -39.98
C ASP A 882 -15.89 -65.96 -39.43
N GLY A 883 -16.71 -65.05 -38.92
CA GLY A 883 -18.08 -65.32 -38.49
C GLY A 883 -19.07 -65.38 -39.68
N PRO A 884 -20.06 -66.29 -39.65
CA PRO A 884 -21.20 -66.20 -40.54
C PRO A 884 -22.10 -65.04 -40.12
N VAL A 885 -22.15 -63.97 -40.93
CA VAL A 885 -22.89 -62.74 -40.58
C VAL A 885 -24.38 -62.84 -40.93
N LEU A 886 -24.77 -63.79 -41.78
CA LEU A 886 -26.05 -63.75 -42.49
C LEU A 886 -26.89 -65.01 -42.22
N ASN A 887 -27.99 -64.83 -41.51
CA ASN A 887 -29.13 -65.75 -41.43
C ASN A 887 -30.40 -64.90 -41.51
N GLU A 888 -30.73 -64.39 -42.71
CA GLU A 888 -31.94 -63.61 -43.07
C GLU A 888 -32.32 -62.41 -42.15
N GLY A 889 -32.24 -61.16 -42.65
CA GLY A 889 -32.94 -60.02 -42.00
C GLY A 889 -32.23 -58.66 -41.96
N ILE A 890 -32.55 -57.90 -40.90
CA ILE A 890 -32.06 -56.53 -40.62
C ILE A 890 -30.67 -56.60 -39.94
N ILE A 891 -29.67 -55.93 -40.54
CA ILE A 891 -28.34 -55.74 -39.97
C ILE A 891 -28.22 -54.32 -39.45
N SER A 892 -27.79 -54.14 -38.20
CA SER A 892 -27.33 -52.84 -37.73
C SER A 892 -25.82 -52.80 -37.76
N LEU A 893 -25.26 -51.84 -38.50
CA LEU A 893 -23.84 -51.50 -38.53
C LEU A 893 -23.61 -50.31 -37.61
N LYS A 894 -22.59 -50.39 -36.76
CA LYS A 894 -22.14 -49.29 -35.93
C LYS A 894 -20.69 -49.00 -36.30
N LEU A 895 -20.47 -47.81 -36.82
CA LEU A 895 -19.16 -47.29 -37.16
C LEU A 895 -18.70 -46.38 -36.01
N THR A 896 -17.62 -46.77 -35.36
CA THR A 896 -16.90 -45.95 -34.37
C THR A 896 -15.54 -45.61 -34.93
N GLU A 897 -15.05 -44.40 -34.73
CA GLU A 897 -13.66 -44.10 -35.04
C GLU A 897 -12.74 -44.87 -34.06
N ARG A 898 -11.66 -45.50 -34.53
CA ARG A 898 -10.69 -46.23 -33.67
C ARG A 898 -10.12 -45.38 -32.55
N SER A 899 -10.14 -44.06 -32.69
CA SER A 899 -9.70 -43.11 -31.68
C SER A 899 -10.69 -42.96 -30.50
N ILE A 900 -11.87 -43.60 -30.54
CA ILE A 900 -13.00 -43.40 -29.59
C ILE A 900 -13.53 -44.72 -28.98
N GLY A 901 -12.77 -45.83 -28.98
CA GLY A 901 -13.15 -47.08 -28.30
C GLY A 901 -11.92 -47.91 -27.92
N PRO A 902 -12.04 -48.76 -26.87
CA PRO A 902 -11.11 -48.88 -25.73
C PRO A 902 -9.61 -48.90 -26.04
#